data_AF-A5FF60-F1
#
_entry.id   AF-A5FF60-F1
#
_cell.length_a   1.000
_cell.length_b   1.000
_cell.length_c   1.000
_cell.angle_alpha   90.00
_cell.angle_beta   90.00
_cell.angle_gamma   90.00
#
_symmetry.space_group_name_H-M   'P 1'
#
loop_
_entity.id
_entity.type
_entity.pdbx_description
1 polymer ?
#
loop_
_entity_poly.entity_id
_entity_poly.type
_entity_poly.pdbx_seq_one_letter_code
_entity_poly.pdbx_strand_id
1 'polypeptide(L)'
;MSQVQKKNKFNVVEKIESKKIEVLNNFLPNVIKHLSLYLTKINKSTFDNLEEFEDFGPVVLTGEEDKHSKRIKYAIDNPAILNLALTGPMGSGKSTILKTFEHNYRQYKCLNISLATFDKKTLDTDKIEHNILKQLFYSVEHKKIPESRFKRIENLKGIKFKAFLFILWLCSVSFFLKLEVFNELKETLHLSFYSGFLSFIYGLYFIAYTCFLVFMLMSFVLNFKLTKFKIKDMDFDNSEDKKTVNFENEIDEILYFFERNPIEIVFFQDLDRFNESEIFIKLREINNLINNYEPIKKRRKITFIYAVCDDIFKENERAKFFDFIIPVIPVINYTSSSSKLLSKLKEDILSNKLSKDFIDDVSLFLNDYRTIKSIFNEYQIYKSIIGNQLESYDNLLAMMIYKNIEPTDFDKLNLNQGYVYAVFENIKELTAEKNKEFITITKELNEKLLQTTEEKLKNLKELRMVYILIFFELNMTRNNYAVYGFYLQHDKRTIDDLLTDEYFELFRKQTNITYYYNQYSSQGSSISFAEIEKKAGNQKYAQRLQVIANKQTDNLNKIKSELYEIERKQKELDSKKLYEILDSHNSTVYFSKHAIENSHINNSKLINYLLSGGYINEDYNHYISHFHPGSIAQEDNDFLLSLLPSEKPLPYTHKLKEISSLIKRIKPENFGKEAILNLSLIDYLIENKKTVKLKQVITLLSKDNQMSLGFIEEYINHAEEVNRAVFFKTLAESWDGMWIYLTDKSNFTTDKIESYLFYIFKYLDQATINRVDISDKLSIYIGEMENLNCFYKNGDSINSLKDFLKKGTVKFENLSYDHDHKELFEFIYDHNLYVINERMISLFILNFDLKSPNAGKLKTENYTTIQNSDRSKLIQYVDQNLDLYLENVFLKLENNTDESQENLCTILNNEDLNVRFDLVEHGRFSITDLSKINNAEIQAVLIIYGKIETKWENILVYYKQIKAFDEVLVDYLNLKDNYEKLSKQGYIKDPNEALKKDFIKDLIRSAISDESFGEIIVNIPFAYKNMTDFGEISDLKMQSLIEFKRVLLSATNYRFIKEKFRNLLIFLLEVNIADFVMEIESFELESRIIVEILSSKVISPLQKLKIVENTSDEILSASTEVLVELGKFLSVNKINNISFILLSQLIENALLDSLKIELINQYFSFIENINLCSIIEKIDEFSKLTRGKYPKVIDNEVNRRLIANLERTLISKTKRSKDTGFIELIPYSKPRI
;
A
#
# COMPACT_ATOMS: atom_id res chain seq x y z
N MET A 1 -73.97 -99.49 32.61
CA MET A 1 -72.93 -98.42 32.68
C MET A 1 -71.55 -98.85 32.15
N SER A 2 -71.48 -99.86 31.28
CA SER A 2 -70.25 -100.35 30.63
C SER A 2 -69.69 -99.44 29.52
N GLN A 3 -70.27 -98.24 29.34
CA GLN A 3 -69.73 -97.18 28.46
C GLN A 3 -68.78 -96.22 29.19
N VAL A 4 -68.76 -96.19 30.54
CA VAL A 4 -67.88 -95.30 31.32
C VAL A 4 -66.47 -95.89 31.52
N GLN A 5 -66.32 -97.22 31.55
CA GLN A 5 -65.01 -97.87 31.66
C GLN A 5 -64.23 -97.98 30.34
N LYS A 6 -64.91 -98.01 29.18
CA LYS A 6 -64.23 -97.95 27.86
C LYS A 6 -63.66 -96.56 27.56
N LYS A 7 -64.29 -95.48 28.04
CA LYS A 7 -63.79 -94.10 27.91
C LYS A 7 -62.52 -93.85 28.75
N ASN A 8 -62.41 -94.48 29.92
CA ASN A 8 -61.21 -94.37 30.78
C ASN A 8 -60.01 -95.17 30.27
N LYS A 9 -60.20 -96.29 29.55
CA LYS A 9 -59.08 -97.06 28.98
C LYS A 9 -58.47 -96.37 27.74
N PHE A 10 -59.28 -95.70 26.93
CA PHE A 10 -58.79 -94.88 25.80
C PHE A 10 -57.99 -93.65 26.28
N ASN A 11 -58.46 -92.94 27.31
CA ASN A 11 -57.75 -91.80 27.89
C ASN A 11 -56.39 -92.14 28.51
N VAL A 12 -56.17 -93.39 28.96
CA VAL A 12 -54.88 -93.82 29.54
C VAL A 12 -53.88 -94.18 28.44
N VAL A 13 -54.33 -94.78 27.34
CA VAL A 13 -53.45 -95.10 26.19
C VAL A 13 -53.01 -93.82 25.48
N GLU A 14 -53.91 -92.86 25.26
CA GLU A 14 -53.54 -91.54 24.71
C GLU A 14 -52.57 -90.76 25.63
N LYS A 15 -52.72 -90.88 26.97
CA LYS A 15 -51.78 -90.27 27.93
C LYS A 15 -50.40 -90.91 27.93
N ILE A 16 -50.30 -92.20 27.58
CA ILE A 16 -49.02 -92.91 27.51
C ILE A 16 -48.32 -92.62 26.17
N GLU A 17 -49.07 -92.54 25.08
CA GLU A 17 -48.53 -92.15 23.77
C GLU A 17 -48.11 -90.69 23.73
N SER A 18 -48.89 -89.77 24.30
CA SER A 18 -48.50 -88.35 24.39
C SER A 18 -47.24 -88.14 25.23
N LYS A 19 -47.09 -88.85 26.36
CA LYS A 19 -45.84 -88.82 27.15
C LYS A 19 -44.64 -89.44 26.43
N LYS A 20 -44.84 -90.51 25.64
CA LYS A 20 -43.75 -91.08 24.82
C LYS A 20 -43.31 -90.11 23.74
N ILE A 21 -44.24 -89.43 23.09
CA ILE A 21 -43.97 -88.41 22.05
C ILE A 21 -43.30 -87.18 22.68
N GLU A 22 -43.71 -86.75 23.87
CA GLU A 22 -43.10 -85.64 24.61
C GLU A 22 -41.65 -85.96 25.04
N VAL A 23 -41.39 -87.18 25.52
CA VAL A 23 -40.02 -87.63 25.84
C VAL A 23 -39.17 -87.73 24.58
N LEU A 24 -39.71 -88.25 23.47
CA LEU A 24 -38.99 -88.31 22.19
C LEU A 24 -38.69 -86.90 21.66
N ASN A 25 -39.66 -85.99 21.70
CA ASN A 25 -39.53 -84.61 21.25
C ASN A 25 -38.60 -83.77 22.12
N ASN A 26 -38.39 -84.12 23.40
CA ASN A 26 -37.37 -83.48 24.24
C ASN A 26 -35.97 -84.10 24.09
N PHE A 27 -35.88 -85.37 23.67
CA PHE A 27 -34.61 -86.08 23.53
C PHE A 27 -33.98 -85.86 22.13
N LEU A 28 -34.77 -85.90 21.07
CA LEU A 28 -34.31 -85.75 19.68
C LEU A 28 -33.55 -84.42 19.43
N PRO A 29 -34.04 -83.25 19.89
CA PRO A 29 -33.35 -81.98 19.69
C PRO A 29 -31.99 -81.94 20.39
N ASN A 30 -31.85 -82.58 21.55
CA ASN A 30 -30.56 -82.64 22.26
C ASN A 30 -29.57 -83.57 21.55
N VAL A 31 -30.04 -84.67 20.97
CA VAL A 31 -29.19 -85.56 20.14
C VAL A 31 -28.78 -84.86 18.85
N ILE A 32 -29.70 -84.15 18.17
CA ILE A 32 -29.40 -83.35 16.97
C ILE A 32 -28.46 -82.19 17.30
N LYS A 33 -28.63 -81.53 18.44
CA LYS A 33 -27.71 -80.49 18.93
C LYS A 33 -26.31 -81.04 19.21
N HIS A 34 -26.19 -82.25 19.77
CA HIS A 34 -24.89 -82.87 19.97
C HIS A 34 -24.26 -83.37 18.66
N LEU A 35 -25.05 -83.90 17.72
CA LEU A 35 -24.55 -84.31 16.40
C LEU A 35 -24.15 -83.09 15.55
N SER A 36 -24.88 -81.97 15.60
CA SER A 36 -24.51 -80.72 14.93
C SER A 36 -23.28 -80.06 15.56
N LEU A 37 -23.12 -80.11 16.88
CA LEU A 37 -21.88 -79.73 17.57
C LEU A 37 -20.71 -80.65 17.22
N TYR A 38 -20.96 -81.93 16.94
CA TYR A 38 -19.94 -82.88 16.50
C TYR A 38 -19.56 -82.66 15.03
N LEU A 39 -20.53 -82.40 14.16
CA LEU A 39 -20.34 -82.07 12.73
C LEU A 39 -19.64 -80.71 12.53
N THR A 40 -19.98 -79.69 13.30
CA THR A 40 -19.25 -78.40 13.29
C THR A 40 -17.83 -78.53 13.83
N LYS A 41 -17.56 -79.53 14.69
CA LYS A 41 -16.20 -79.88 15.13
C LYS A 41 -15.39 -80.57 14.04
N ILE A 42 -16.04 -81.28 13.12
CA ILE A 42 -15.41 -81.99 11.99
C ILE A 42 -15.16 -81.02 10.81
N ASN A 43 -16.05 -80.05 10.56
CA ASN A 43 -15.93 -79.10 9.44
C ASN A 43 -14.96 -77.92 9.68
N LYS A 44 -14.18 -77.93 10.77
CA LYS A 44 -13.25 -76.86 11.15
C LYS A 44 -11.92 -76.91 10.37
N SER A 45 -11.95 -76.98 9.04
CA SER A 45 -10.73 -77.08 8.23
C SER A 45 -10.46 -75.96 7.21
N THR A 46 -11.30 -74.93 7.11
CA THR A 46 -10.96 -73.73 6.33
C THR A 46 -11.34 -72.48 7.12
N PHE A 47 -10.32 -71.74 7.56
CA PHE A 47 -10.48 -70.40 8.10
C PHE A 47 -10.50 -69.46 6.89
N ASP A 48 -11.68 -68.97 6.51
CA ASP A 48 -11.81 -68.02 5.39
C ASP A 48 -11.34 -66.64 5.87
N ASN A 49 -10.19 -66.22 5.36
CA ASN A 49 -9.58 -64.92 5.66
C ASN A 49 -10.22 -63.84 4.78
N LEU A 50 -11.40 -63.36 5.17
CA LEU A 50 -12.20 -62.38 4.42
C LEU A 50 -11.52 -61.00 4.24
N GLU A 51 -10.51 -60.68 5.04
CA GLU A 51 -9.83 -59.36 5.08
C GLU A 51 -8.33 -59.43 4.69
N GLU A 52 -7.87 -60.52 4.05
CA GLU A 52 -6.48 -60.71 3.57
C GLU A 52 -5.34 -60.46 4.60
N PHE A 53 -5.59 -60.58 5.91
CA PHE A 53 -4.53 -60.39 6.92
C PHE A 53 -3.42 -61.42 6.82
N GLU A 54 -2.18 -61.02 7.17
CA GLU A 54 -1.05 -61.95 7.23
C GLU A 54 -0.61 -62.30 8.65
N ASP A 55 -0.54 -63.59 8.94
CA ASP A 55 0.02 -64.13 10.19
C ASP A 55 1.57 -63.97 10.20
N PHE A 56 2.13 -63.67 11.37
CA PHE A 56 3.56 -63.66 11.64
C PHE A 56 4.17 -65.05 11.76
N GLY A 57 3.35 -66.09 11.89
CA GLY A 57 3.75 -67.48 11.98
C GLY A 57 4.56 -67.96 10.76
N PRO A 58 5.43 -68.98 10.94
CA PRO A 58 6.18 -69.57 9.84
C PRO A 58 5.24 -70.26 8.85
N VAL A 59 5.51 -70.09 7.56
CA VAL A 59 4.73 -70.68 6.45
C VAL A 59 5.47 -71.89 5.88
N VAL A 60 4.76 -72.81 5.23
CA VAL A 60 5.38 -73.93 4.51
C VAL A 60 5.67 -73.47 3.08
N LEU A 61 6.95 -73.46 2.69
CA LEU A 61 7.36 -73.09 1.33
C LEU A 61 7.04 -74.21 0.33
N THR A 62 6.73 -73.85 -0.92
CA THR A 62 6.36 -74.81 -1.97
C THR A 62 7.43 -74.90 -3.06
N GLY A 63 7.68 -76.12 -3.55
CA GLY A 63 8.45 -76.41 -4.78
C GLY A 63 9.80 -75.69 -4.93
N GLU A 64 9.80 -74.58 -5.66
CA GLU A 64 11.00 -73.81 -6.07
C GLU A 64 11.55 -72.89 -4.97
N GLU A 65 10.75 -72.55 -3.96
CA GLU A 65 11.15 -71.67 -2.86
C GLU A 65 11.96 -72.42 -1.78
N ASP A 66 11.83 -73.75 -1.69
CA ASP A 66 12.55 -74.58 -0.72
C ASP A 66 13.97 -74.92 -1.17
N LYS A 67 14.90 -73.98 -0.95
CA LYS A 67 16.32 -74.16 -1.26
C LYS A 67 17.11 -74.82 -0.12
N HIS A 68 16.59 -74.89 1.10
CA HIS A 68 17.36 -75.27 2.29
C HIS A 68 17.05 -76.68 2.80
N SER A 69 15.85 -77.23 2.61
CA SER A 69 15.50 -78.53 3.20
C SER A 69 16.36 -79.68 2.67
N LYS A 70 16.79 -79.65 1.41
CA LYS A 70 17.73 -80.63 0.85
C LYS A 70 19.10 -80.61 1.54
N ARG A 71 19.58 -79.42 1.94
CA ARG A 71 20.86 -79.23 2.65
C ARG A 71 20.77 -79.70 4.10
N ILE A 72 19.64 -79.41 4.76
CA ILE A 72 19.35 -79.92 6.11
C ILE A 72 19.30 -81.45 6.08
N LYS A 73 18.63 -82.04 5.08
CA LYS A 73 18.61 -83.50 4.89
C LYS A 73 20.01 -84.09 4.76
N TYR A 74 20.86 -83.51 3.90
CA TYR A 74 22.26 -83.94 3.75
C TYR A 74 23.01 -83.92 5.09
N ALA A 75 22.83 -82.88 5.90
CA ALA A 75 23.49 -82.76 7.20
C ALA A 75 22.98 -83.82 8.20
N ILE A 76 21.69 -84.12 8.21
CA ILE A 76 21.09 -85.12 9.10
C ILE A 76 21.54 -86.54 8.73
N ASP A 77 21.55 -86.87 7.43
CA ASP A 77 21.92 -88.20 6.93
C ASP A 77 23.42 -88.50 7.09
N ASN A 78 24.27 -87.49 7.27
CA ASN A 78 25.71 -87.67 7.51
C ASN A 78 26.00 -88.03 8.98
N PRO A 79 26.56 -89.21 9.29
CA PRO A 79 26.75 -89.67 10.67
C PRO A 79 27.69 -88.80 11.52
N ALA A 80 28.59 -88.01 10.91
CA ALA A 80 29.55 -87.16 11.61
C ALA A 80 28.96 -85.85 12.13
N ILE A 81 27.80 -85.41 11.62
CA ILE A 81 27.22 -84.10 11.95
C ILE A 81 26.20 -84.28 13.07
N LEU A 82 26.57 -83.98 14.31
CA LEU A 82 25.65 -84.07 15.46
C LEU A 82 25.00 -82.71 15.74
N ASN A 83 25.72 -81.61 15.51
CA ASN A 83 25.30 -80.25 15.82
C ASN A 83 25.30 -79.39 14.55
N LEU A 84 24.13 -78.98 14.09
CA LEU A 84 23.92 -78.20 12.86
C LEU A 84 23.41 -76.80 13.21
N ALA A 85 24.05 -75.74 12.73
CA ALA A 85 23.48 -74.40 12.81
C ALA A 85 22.84 -73.96 11.49
N LEU A 86 21.68 -73.32 11.60
CA LEU A 86 21.04 -72.55 10.56
C LEU A 86 21.22 -71.07 10.93
N THR A 87 22.18 -70.40 10.29
CA THR A 87 22.57 -69.02 10.64
C THR A 87 22.05 -68.02 9.62
N GLY A 88 21.79 -66.79 10.04
CA GLY A 88 21.29 -65.72 9.18
C GLY A 88 20.77 -64.57 10.05
N PRO A 89 20.58 -63.37 9.50
CA PRO A 89 20.08 -62.23 10.28
C PRO A 89 18.70 -62.52 10.91
N MET A 90 18.31 -61.77 11.94
CA MET A 90 16.94 -61.87 12.47
C MET A 90 15.91 -61.62 11.34
N GLY A 91 14.80 -62.36 11.35
CA GLY A 91 13.77 -62.24 10.31
C GLY A 91 14.08 -62.94 8.97
N SER A 92 15.27 -63.53 8.77
CA SER A 92 15.67 -64.20 7.52
C SER A 92 14.85 -65.43 7.09
N GLY A 93 13.90 -65.90 7.90
CA GLY A 93 13.03 -67.04 7.55
C GLY A 93 13.49 -68.41 8.08
N LYS A 94 14.42 -68.45 9.04
CA LYS A 94 14.93 -69.69 9.66
C LYS A 94 13.82 -70.64 10.15
N SER A 95 12.86 -70.16 10.93
CA SER A 95 11.73 -70.99 11.43
C SER A 95 10.83 -71.51 10.30
N THR A 96 10.66 -70.74 9.22
CA THR A 96 9.92 -71.13 8.02
C THR A 96 10.63 -72.28 7.30
N ILE A 97 11.96 -72.23 7.21
CA ILE A 97 12.79 -73.33 6.66
C ILE A 97 12.66 -74.59 7.52
N LEU A 98 12.75 -74.48 8.85
CA LEU A 98 12.62 -75.64 9.75
C LEU A 98 11.21 -76.26 9.66
N LYS A 99 10.16 -75.44 9.64
CA LYS A 99 8.78 -75.91 9.47
C LYS A 99 8.55 -76.54 8.10
N THR A 100 9.17 -76.00 7.05
CA THR A 100 9.12 -76.57 5.70
C THR A 100 9.83 -77.92 5.65
N PHE A 101 11.01 -78.04 6.28
CA PHE A 101 11.73 -79.30 6.40
C PHE A 101 10.90 -80.36 7.15
N GLU A 102 10.34 -80.01 8.31
CA GLU A 102 9.48 -80.91 9.11
C GLU A 102 8.24 -81.35 8.31
N HIS A 103 7.65 -80.44 7.53
CA HIS A 103 6.52 -80.74 6.66
C HIS A 103 6.90 -81.68 5.50
N ASN A 104 8.03 -81.44 4.84
CA ASN A 104 8.47 -82.17 3.65
C ASN A 104 9.09 -83.53 3.99
N TYR A 105 9.67 -83.70 5.18
CA TYR A 105 10.32 -84.92 5.62
C TYR A 105 9.73 -85.47 6.93
N ARG A 106 8.42 -85.76 6.89
CA ARG A 106 7.66 -86.29 8.04
C ARG A 106 8.16 -87.64 8.57
N GLN A 107 9.08 -88.31 7.86
CA GLN A 107 9.68 -89.55 8.33
C GLN A 107 10.57 -89.34 9.56
N TYR A 108 11.22 -88.18 9.70
CA TYR A 108 12.04 -87.89 10.88
C TYR A 108 11.17 -87.47 12.06
N LYS A 109 11.52 -87.94 13.25
CA LYS A 109 10.85 -87.51 14.48
C LYS A 109 11.54 -86.29 15.07
N CYS A 110 10.94 -85.13 14.81
CA CYS A 110 11.42 -83.83 15.27
C CYS A 110 10.84 -83.45 16.63
N LEU A 111 11.64 -82.75 17.43
CA LEU A 111 11.22 -82.05 18.63
C LEU A 111 11.55 -80.56 18.49
N ASN A 112 10.56 -79.70 18.69
CA ASN A 112 10.72 -78.25 18.66
C ASN A 112 10.86 -77.70 20.09
N ILE A 113 11.98 -77.03 20.38
CA ILE A 113 12.26 -76.30 21.62
C ILE A 113 12.42 -74.82 21.24
N SER A 114 11.56 -73.96 21.78
CA SER A 114 11.56 -72.51 21.52
C SER A 114 11.40 -71.77 22.84
N LEU A 115 12.44 -71.05 23.24
CA LEU A 115 12.47 -70.33 24.52
C LEU A 115 11.84 -68.94 24.35
N ALA A 116 10.60 -68.78 24.82
CA ALA A 116 9.96 -67.48 24.94
C ALA A 116 10.04 -66.99 26.40
N THR A 117 11.09 -66.24 26.74
CA THR A 117 11.18 -65.51 28.02
C THR A 117 11.53 -64.05 27.76
N PHE A 118 10.75 -63.14 28.33
CA PHE A 118 10.71 -61.73 27.97
C PHE A 118 11.61 -60.82 28.83
N ASP A 119 12.30 -61.36 29.85
CA ASP A 119 13.20 -60.58 30.71
C ASP A 119 14.64 -60.63 30.22
N LYS A 120 15.11 -59.51 29.63
CA LYS A 120 16.49 -59.29 29.17
C LYS A 120 17.51 -59.03 30.30
N LYS A 121 17.10 -59.02 31.57
CA LYS A 121 18.02 -58.82 32.69
C LYS A 121 18.70 -60.15 33.04
N THR A 122 19.97 -60.26 32.65
CA THR A 122 20.98 -61.27 33.08
C THR A 122 20.34 -62.53 33.68
N LEU A 123 19.78 -63.37 32.82
CA LEU A 123 19.34 -64.69 33.22
C LEU A 123 20.58 -65.56 33.37
N ASP A 124 20.79 -66.06 34.59
CA ASP A 124 21.81 -67.06 34.91
C ASP A 124 21.67 -68.29 33.99
N THR A 125 22.79 -68.83 33.49
CA THR A 125 22.82 -69.94 32.52
C THR A 125 21.99 -71.14 33.00
N ASP A 126 22.02 -71.42 34.31
CA ASP A 126 21.22 -72.45 34.96
C ASP A 126 19.70 -72.31 34.75
N LYS A 127 19.18 -71.07 34.65
CA LYS A 127 17.75 -70.84 34.38
C LYS A 127 17.38 -71.13 32.93
N ILE A 128 18.30 -70.87 31.99
CA ILE A 128 18.12 -71.20 30.57
C ILE A 128 18.07 -72.73 30.42
N GLU A 129 19.01 -73.44 31.07
CA GLU A 129 19.03 -74.90 31.11
C GLU A 129 17.74 -75.48 31.68
N HIS A 130 17.27 -74.98 32.83
CA HIS A 130 16.01 -75.40 33.42
C HIS A 130 14.81 -75.21 32.50
N ASN A 131 14.75 -74.09 31.77
CA ASN A 131 13.67 -73.83 30.83
C ASN A 131 13.71 -74.77 29.61
N ILE A 132 14.91 -75.09 29.11
CA ILE A 132 15.09 -76.10 28.06
C ILE A 132 14.62 -77.47 28.57
N LEU A 133 15.03 -77.88 29.78
CA LEU A 133 14.60 -79.13 30.39
C LEU A 133 13.08 -79.18 30.55
N LYS A 134 12.45 -78.11 31.04
CA LYS A 134 10.98 -78.03 31.11
C LYS A 134 10.35 -78.25 29.75
N GLN A 135 10.80 -77.56 28.71
CA GLN A 135 10.22 -77.75 27.37
C GLN A 135 10.45 -79.15 26.82
N LEU A 136 11.66 -79.69 27.01
CA LEU A 136 12.03 -81.05 26.63
C LEU A 136 11.07 -82.06 27.27
N PHE A 137 10.97 -82.08 28.60
CA PHE A 137 10.10 -83.02 29.29
C PHE A 137 8.63 -82.76 28.98
N TYR A 138 8.15 -81.51 28.97
CA TYR A 138 6.73 -81.21 28.75
C TYR A 138 6.22 -81.52 27.33
N SER A 139 7.12 -81.67 26.35
CA SER A 139 6.78 -81.99 24.96
C SER A 139 6.16 -83.38 24.75
N VAL A 140 6.42 -84.34 25.65
CA VAL A 140 5.93 -85.73 25.55
C VAL A 140 4.86 -86.01 26.61
N GLU A 141 3.98 -86.99 26.43
CA GLU A 141 3.01 -87.36 27.48
C GLU A 141 3.70 -88.06 28.66
N HIS A 142 3.26 -87.80 29.90
CA HIS A 142 3.81 -88.42 31.12
C HIS A 142 3.90 -89.96 31.03
N LYS A 143 2.91 -90.60 30.39
CA LYS A 143 2.88 -92.06 30.19
C LYS A 143 4.08 -92.63 29.41
N LYS A 144 4.75 -91.82 28.59
CA LYS A 144 5.93 -92.24 27.81
C LYS A 144 7.22 -92.21 28.64
N ILE A 145 7.23 -91.48 29.76
CA ILE A 145 8.37 -91.30 30.67
C ILE A 145 7.92 -91.47 32.14
N PRO A 146 7.31 -92.60 32.50
CA PRO A 146 6.64 -92.76 33.80
C PRO A 146 7.59 -92.75 35.00
N GLU A 147 8.89 -93.03 34.78
CA GLU A 147 9.90 -93.05 35.86
C GLU A 147 10.60 -91.70 36.03
N SER A 148 10.25 -90.69 35.24
CA SER A 148 10.84 -89.36 35.33
C SER A 148 10.40 -88.63 36.59
N ARG A 149 11.33 -87.90 37.23
CA ARG A 149 11.03 -87.03 38.37
C ARG A 149 10.21 -85.78 38.02
N PHE A 150 10.12 -85.41 36.74
CA PHE A 150 9.35 -84.25 36.27
C PHE A 150 7.84 -84.56 36.26
N LYS A 151 7.25 -84.60 37.46
CA LYS A 151 5.83 -84.89 37.68
C LYS A 151 4.92 -83.80 37.10
N ARG A 152 3.81 -84.21 36.48
CA ARG A 152 2.78 -83.31 35.96
C ARG A 152 1.45 -83.52 36.65
N ILE A 153 0.58 -82.52 36.55
CA ILE A 153 -0.82 -82.65 36.94
C ILE A 153 -1.50 -83.60 35.94
N GLU A 154 -1.80 -84.82 36.38
CA GLU A 154 -2.59 -85.75 35.59
C GLU A 154 -4.07 -85.39 35.70
N ASN A 155 -4.70 -85.10 34.56
CA ASN A 155 -6.16 -85.08 34.48
C ASN A 155 -6.67 -86.52 34.60
N LEU A 156 -7.19 -86.87 35.78
CA LEU A 156 -7.78 -88.18 36.10
C LEU A 156 -9.06 -88.42 35.27
N LYS A 157 -8.88 -88.78 34.00
CA LYS A 157 -9.98 -89.17 33.10
C LYS A 157 -10.66 -90.43 33.65
N GLY A 158 -11.99 -90.39 33.76
CA GLY A 158 -12.80 -91.53 34.22
C GLY A 158 -13.20 -91.50 35.70
N ILE A 159 -12.90 -90.44 36.47
CA ILE A 159 -13.42 -90.29 37.84
C ILE A 159 -14.94 -90.43 37.91
N LYS A 160 -15.69 -89.83 36.97
CA LYS A 160 -17.16 -89.96 36.93
C LYS A 160 -17.62 -91.41 36.72
N PHE A 161 -16.90 -92.16 35.89
CA PHE A 161 -17.19 -93.58 35.62
C PHE A 161 -16.81 -94.47 36.81
N LYS A 162 -15.65 -94.23 37.44
CA LYS A 162 -15.24 -94.90 38.69
C LYS A 162 -16.20 -94.60 39.84
N ALA A 163 -16.64 -93.35 39.98
CA ALA A 163 -17.64 -92.95 40.97
C ALA A 163 -19.00 -93.62 40.70
N PHE A 164 -19.43 -93.70 39.43
CA PHE A 164 -20.64 -94.42 39.06
C PHE A 164 -20.58 -95.91 39.42
N LEU A 165 -19.46 -96.59 39.12
CA LEU A 165 -19.25 -98.00 39.51
C LEU A 165 -19.22 -98.18 41.04
N PHE A 166 -18.62 -97.24 41.76
CA PHE A 166 -18.62 -97.25 43.23
C PHE A 166 -20.03 -97.06 43.83
N ILE A 167 -20.84 -96.17 43.25
CA ILE A 167 -22.25 -96.00 43.63
C ILE A 167 -23.04 -97.28 43.35
N LEU A 168 -22.84 -97.90 42.18
CA LEU A 168 -23.45 -99.20 41.84
C LEU A 168 -23.08 -100.29 42.84
N TRP A 169 -21.81 -100.31 43.27
CA TRP A 169 -21.35 -101.21 44.32
C TRP A 169 -22.01 -100.92 45.68
N LEU A 170 -22.11 -99.65 46.11
CA LEU A 170 -22.84 -99.26 47.31
C LEU A 170 -24.32 -99.68 47.26
N CYS A 171 -24.96 -99.53 46.10
CA CYS A 171 -26.32 -100.02 45.87
C CYS A 171 -26.40 -101.55 46.01
N SER A 172 -25.41 -102.29 45.48
CA SER A 172 -25.35 -103.75 45.65
C SER A 172 -25.15 -104.17 47.11
N VAL A 173 -24.31 -103.46 47.88
CA VAL A 173 -24.13 -103.67 49.32
C VAL A 173 -25.42 -103.39 50.08
N SER A 174 -26.08 -102.27 49.77
CA SER A 174 -27.37 -101.89 50.36
C SER A 174 -28.46 -102.93 50.08
N PHE A 175 -28.43 -103.53 48.90
CA PHE A 175 -29.34 -104.62 48.52
C PHE A 175 -29.08 -105.90 49.34
N PHE A 176 -27.81 -106.27 49.55
CA PHE A 176 -27.45 -107.45 50.37
C PHE A 176 -27.72 -107.26 51.87
N LEU A 177 -27.61 -106.03 52.39
CA LEU A 177 -27.86 -105.70 53.80
C LEU A 177 -29.34 -105.59 54.17
N LYS A 178 -30.28 -105.81 53.23
CA LYS A 178 -31.75 -105.77 53.44
C LYS A 178 -32.25 -104.48 54.13
N LEU A 179 -31.73 -103.32 53.71
CA LEU A 179 -32.16 -102.02 54.24
C LEU A 179 -33.63 -101.72 53.88
N GLU A 180 -34.41 -101.22 54.86
CA GLU A 180 -35.88 -101.01 54.76
C GLU A 180 -36.33 -100.20 53.55
N VAL A 181 -35.53 -99.21 53.13
CA VAL A 181 -35.80 -98.33 51.98
C VAL A 181 -36.00 -99.11 50.67
N PHE A 182 -35.34 -100.26 50.51
CA PHE A 182 -35.49 -101.10 49.31
C PHE A 182 -36.76 -101.97 49.34
N ASN A 183 -37.29 -102.28 50.54
CA ASN A 183 -38.55 -103.00 50.67
C ASN A 183 -39.74 -102.10 50.30
N GLU A 184 -39.71 -100.82 50.70
CA GLU A 184 -40.74 -99.84 50.31
C GLU A 184 -40.74 -99.57 48.80
N LEU A 185 -39.58 -99.45 48.16
CA LEU A 185 -39.44 -99.29 46.70
C LEU A 185 -39.94 -100.51 45.91
N LYS A 186 -39.79 -101.71 46.46
CA LYS A 186 -40.27 -102.96 45.85
C LYS A 186 -41.80 -103.01 45.80
N GLU A 187 -42.46 -102.46 46.81
CA GLU A 187 -43.93 -102.33 46.86
C GLU A 187 -44.44 -101.17 45.98
N THR A 188 -43.75 -100.02 45.94
CA THR A 188 -44.20 -98.86 45.14
C THR A 188 -44.05 -99.05 43.63
N LEU A 189 -43.08 -99.83 43.17
CA LEU A 189 -42.79 -100.02 41.73
C LEU A 189 -43.42 -101.29 41.13
N HIS A 190 -44.20 -102.07 41.89
CA HIS A 190 -44.81 -103.34 41.44
C HIS A 190 -43.81 -104.29 40.72
N LEU A 191 -42.56 -104.33 41.16
CA LEU A 191 -41.49 -105.18 40.60
C LEU A 191 -41.50 -106.60 41.20
N SER A 192 -42.67 -107.24 41.24
CA SER A 192 -42.84 -108.56 41.88
C SER A 192 -42.42 -109.76 41.01
N PHE A 193 -41.88 -109.54 39.79
CA PHE A 193 -41.64 -110.63 38.83
C PHE A 193 -40.18 -111.11 38.66
N TYR A 194 -39.18 -110.57 39.34
CA TYR A 194 -37.78 -111.05 39.21
C TYR A 194 -36.95 -110.88 40.49
N SER A 195 -37.10 -111.78 41.48
CA SER A 195 -36.37 -111.69 42.77
C SER A 195 -35.11 -112.57 42.88
N GLY A 196 -34.92 -113.57 42.01
CA GLY A 196 -33.74 -114.45 42.04
C GLY A 196 -32.59 -114.03 41.12
N PHE A 197 -32.89 -113.81 39.84
CA PHE A 197 -31.88 -113.53 38.81
C PHE A 197 -31.17 -112.18 39.00
N LEU A 198 -31.91 -111.14 39.40
CA LEU A 198 -31.32 -109.83 39.70
C LEU A 198 -30.40 -109.90 40.94
N SER A 199 -30.79 -110.64 41.98
CA SER A 199 -29.96 -110.87 43.16
C SER A 199 -28.64 -111.57 42.82
N PHE A 200 -28.67 -112.53 41.88
CA PHE A 200 -27.48 -113.21 41.38
C PHE A 200 -26.56 -112.26 40.59
N ILE A 201 -27.12 -111.42 39.72
CA ILE A 201 -26.36 -110.39 38.98
C ILE A 201 -25.73 -109.38 39.94
N TYR A 202 -26.47 -108.86 40.94
CA TYR A 202 -25.91 -107.95 41.94
C TYR A 202 -24.83 -108.62 42.79
N GLY A 203 -24.96 -109.92 43.10
CA GLY A 203 -23.92 -110.70 43.75
C GLY A 203 -22.65 -110.83 42.93
N LEU A 204 -22.77 -111.11 41.63
CA LEU A 204 -21.63 -111.15 40.70
C LEU A 204 -20.93 -109.79 40.59
N TYR A 205 -21.70 -108.70 40.48
CA TYR A 205 -21.14 -107.35 40.47
C TYR A 205 -20.44 -106.99 41.79
N PHE A 206 -21.03 -107.37 42.93
CA PHE A 206 -20.43 -107.15 44.23
C PHE A 206 -19.08 -107.86 44.37
N ILE A 207 -19.00 -109.14 43.96
CA ILE A 207 -17.77 -109.94 44.01
C ILE A 207 -16.73 -109.40 43.03
N ALA A 208 -17.11 -109.13 41.78
CA ALA A 208 -16.19 -108.62 40.76
C ALA A 208 -15.59 -107.26 41.17
N TYR A 209 -16.39 -106.37 41.75
CA TYR A 209 -15.92 -105.06 42.17
C TYR A 209 -15.13 -105.09 43.49
N THR A 210 -15.46 -105.97 44.44
CA THR A 210 -14.60 -106.16 45.62
C THR A 210 -13.24 -106.71 45.23
N CYS A 211 -13.17 -107.66 44.29
CA CYS A 211 -11.90 -108.10 43.70
C CYS A 211 -11.15 -106.95 43.00
N PHE A 212 -11.83 -106.09 42.26
CA PHE A 212 -11.23 -104.91 41.63
C PHE A 212 -10.69 -103.89 42.67
N LEU A 213 -11.41 -103.67 43.77
CA LEU A 213 -10.96 -102.81 44.88
C LEU A 213 -9.72 -103.39 45.58
N VAL A 214 -9.68 -104.71 45.78
CA VAL A 214 -8.50 -105.39 46.32
C VAL A 214 -7.31 -105.28 45.34
N PHE A 215 -7.52 -105.45 44.03
CA PHE A 215 -6.49 -105.24 43.02
C PHE A 215 -5.98 -103.79 43.00
N MET A 216 -6.87 -102.80 43.10
CA MET A 216 -6.52 -101.38 43.22
C MET A 216 -5.71 -101.10 44.49
N LEU A 217 -6.09 -101.66 45.64
CA LEU A 217 -5.34 -101.57 46.89
C LEU A 217 -3.96 -102.23 46.77
N MET A 218 -3.88 -103.41 46.15
CA MET A 218 -2.63 -104.13 45.94
C MET A 218 -1.69 -103.36 45.00
N SER A 219 -2.21 -102.78 43.91
CA SER A 219 -1.46 -101.91 43.01
C SER A 219 -1.03 -100.61 43.70
N PHE A 220 -1.85 -100.05 44.59
CA PHE A 220 -1.51 -98.88 45.39
C PHE A 220 -0.35 -99.20 46.35
N VAL A 221 -0.40 -100.34 47.06
CA VAL A 221 0.67 -100.79 47.97
C VAL A 221 1.96 -101.10 47.21
N LEU A 222 1.90 -101.76 46.05
CA LEU A 222 3.08 -102.06 45.22
C LEU A 222 3.73 -100.81 44.63
N ASN A 223 2.94 -99.77 44.32
CA ASN A 223 3.45 -98.48 43.83
C ASN A 223 3.83 -97.51 44.96
N PHE A 224 3.55 -97.83 46.22
CA PHE A 224 3.86 -96.99 47.38
C PHE A 224 5.35 -97.13 47.77
N LYS A 225 6.26 -96.52 47.01
CA LYS A 225 7.65 -96.32 47.46
C LYS A 225 7.66 -95.22 48.52
N LEU A 226 7.98 -95.58 49.76
CA LEU A 226 8.14 -94.69 50.91
C LEU A 226 9.32 -93.72 50.73
N THR A 227 9.10 -92.59 50.09
CA THR A 227 9.99 -91.42 50.22
C THR A 227 9.57 -90.61 51.45
N LYS A 228 10.31 -90.83 52.55
CA LYS A 228 10.43 -90.01 53.78
C LYS A 228 9.22 -89.12 54.14
N PHE A 229 8.37 -89.63 55.02
CA PHE A 229 7.42 -88.83 55.81
C PHE A 229 8.19 -87.93 56.80
N LYS A 230 8.10 -86.61 56.64
CA LYS A 230 8.36 -85.63 57.71
C LYS A 230 7.03 -84.96 58.07
N ILE A 231 6.65 -85.05 59.34
CA ILE A 231 5.44 -84.45 59.91
C ILE A 231 5.87 -83.28 60.81
N LYS A 232 5.17 -82.16 60.65
CA LYS A 232 5.09 -80.92 61.46
C LYS A 232 6.14 -79.81 61.25
N ASP A 233 5.70 -78.86 60.43
CA ASP A 233 6.01 -77.44 60.22
C ASP A 233 6.90 -76.70 61.23
N MET A 234 7.98 -76.11 60.70
CA MET A 234 8.44 -74.75 60.98
C MET A 234 9.38 -74.31 59.84
N ASP A 235 9.03 -73.22 59.17
CA ASP A 235 9.83 -72.57 58.13
C ASP A 235 11.23 -72.20 58.66
N PHE A 236 12.24 -72.74 58.00
CA PHE A 236 13.55 -72.11 57.83
C PHE A 236 14.06 -72.45 56.43
N ASP A 237 13.98 -71.44 55.56
CA ASP A 237 14.87 -71.28 54.42
C ASP A 237 16.32 -71.34 54.92
N ASN A 238 16.90 -72.54 54.90
CA ASN A 238 18.33 -72.71 54.71
C ASN A 238 18.52 -73.25 53.28
N SER A 239 18.67 -72.29 52.39
CA SER A 239 19.38 -72.41 51.13
C SER A 239 20.76 -73.03 51.37
N GLU A 240 20.95 -74.28 50.95
CA GLU A 240 22.24 -74.78 50.44
C GLU A 240 22.19 -76.22 49.87
N ASP A 241 21.08 -76.97 49.98
CA ASP A 241 21.03 -78.36 49.45
C ASP A 241 19.76 -78.69 48.62
N LYS A 242 19.22 -77.73 47.88
CA LYS A 242 18.38 -78.04 46.70
C LYS A 242 19.27 -77.98 45.47
N LYS A 243 19.78 -79.13 45.02
CA LYS A 243 20.49 -79.22 43.72
C LYS A 243 19.71 -78.44 42.67
N THR A 244 20.35 -77.43 42.08
CA THR A 244 19.78 -76.63 41.01
C THR A 244 19.43 -77.57 39.85
N VAL A 245 18.23 -77.40 39.28
CA VAL A 245 17.79 -78.21 38.14
C VAL A 245 18.49 -77.66 36.90
N ASN A 246 19.60 -78.28 36.52
CA ASN A 246 20.43 -77.91 35.38
C ASN A 246 20.85 -79.18 34.61
N PHE A 247 21.52 -79.04 33.46
CA PHE A 247 21.82 -80.20 32.62
C PHE A 247 22.69 -81.24 33.32
N GLU A 248 23.67 -80.82 34.12
CA GLU A 248 24.59 -81.71 34.84
C GLU A 248 23.89 -82.56 35.90
N ASN A 249 22.98 -81.96 36.68
CA ASN A 249 22.24 -82.68 37.71
C ASN A 249 21.14 -83.59 37.15
N GLU A 250 20.73 -83.39 35.90
CA GLU A 250 19.61 -84.11 35.26
C GLU A 250 20.03 -84.98 34.06
N ILE A 251 21.32 -85.32 33.90
CA ILE A 251 21.82 -86.13 32.77
C ILE A 251 21.03 -87.44 32.61
N ASP A 252 20.79 -88.16 33.72
CA ASP A 252 20.06 -89.45 33.69
C ASP A 252 18.63 -89.28 33.16
N GLU A 253 17.97 -88.17 33.49
CA GLU A 253 16.62 -87.86 33.03
C GLU A 253 16.61 -87.52 31.54
N ILE A 254 17.61 -86.76 31.04
CA ILE A 254 17.77 -86.44 29.62
C ILE A 254 18.02 -87.74 28.82
N LEU A 255 18.93 -88.59 29.31
CA LEU A 255 19.21 -89.90 28.69
C LEU A 255 17.97 -90.79 28.67
N TYR A 256 17.27 -90.91 29.80
CA TYR A 256 16.02 -91.67 29.88
C TYR A 256 14.95 -91.14 28.90
N PHE A 257 14.83 -89.82 28.79
CA PHE A 257 13.91 -89.19 27.85
C PHE A 257 14.18 -89.61 26.41
N PHE A 258 15.42 -89.51 25.94
CA PHE A 258 15.77 -89.90 24.58
C PHE A 258 15.75 -91.42 24.39
N GLU A 259 16.10 -92.23 25.40
CA GLU A 259 15.99 -93.69 25.31
C GLU A 259 14.54 -94.14 25.07
N ARG A 260 13.57 -93.53 25.77
CA ARG A 260 12.14 -93.89 25.68
C ARG A 260 11.41 -93.28 24.49
N ASN A 261 11.81 -92.10 24.02
CA ASN A 261 11.08 -91.37 22.97
C ASN A 261 11.82 -91.38 21.64
N PRO A 262 11.17 -91.81 20.52
CA PRO A 262 11.48 -91.66 19.10
C PRO A 262 12.48 -90.69 18.46
N ILE A 263 12.96 -89.69 19.18
CA ILE A 263 13.37 -88.40 18.60
C ILE A 263 14.72 -88.50 17.92
N GLU A 264 14.80 -88.06 16.67
CA GLU A 264 16.02 -88.04 15.84
C GLU A 264 16.56 -86.63 15.66
N ILE A 265 15.69 -85.62 15.72
CA ILE A 265 16.06 -84.22 15.47
C ILE A 265 15.49 -83.35 16.59
N VAL A 266 16.32 -82.46 17.14
CA VAL A 266 15.88 -81.45 18.09
C VAL A 266 16.17 -80.07 17.51
N PHE A 267 15.13 -79.29 17.25
CA PHE A 267 15.22 -77.91 16.81
C PHE A 267 15.26 -76.97 18.02
N PHE A 268 16.33 -76.22 18.16
CA PHE A 268 16.45 -75.13 19.11
C PHE A 268 16.25 -73.78 18.40
N GLN A 269 15.22 -73.04 18.80
CA GLN A 269 14.87 -71.73 18.27
C GLN A 269 14.90 -70.66 19.38
N ASP A 270 15.18 -69.41 19.00
CA ASP A 270 15.22 -68.23 19.89
C ASP A 270 16.26 -68.29 21.02
N LEU A 271 17.26 -69.18 20.94
CA LEU A 271 18.39 -69.21 21.89
C LEU A 271 19.27 -67.96 21.80
N ASP A 272 19.23 -67.28 20.66
CA ASP A 272 20.02 -66.09 20.37
C ASP A 272 19.61 -64.85 21.17
N ARG A 273 18.40 -64.83 21.73
CA ARG A 273 17.89 -63.72 22.55
C ARG A 273 18.62 -63.54 23.88
N PHE A 274 19.27 -64.58 24.37
CA PHE A 274 19.96 -64.56 25.67
C PHE A 274 21.38 -64.00 25.57
N ASN A 275 21.94 -63.87 24.35
CA ASN A 275 23.27 -63.33 24.07
C ASN A 275 24.42 -63.98 24.86
N GLU A 276 24.24 -65.23 25.30
CA GLU A 276 25.23 -66.03 26.02
C GLU A 276 25.71 -67.18 25.14
N SER A 277 27.01 -67.28 24.87
CA SER A 277 27.58 -68.34 24.02
C SER A 277 27.80 -69.67 24.76
N GLU A 278 27.85 -69.64 26.09
CA GLU A 278 28.14 -70.80 26.95
C GLU A 278 27.08 -71.91 26.83
N ILE A 279 25.81 -71.56 26.65
CA ILE A 279 24.71 -72.54 26.51
C ILE A 279 24.91 -73.48 25.31
N PHE A 280 25.54 -73.00 24.22
CA PHE A 280 25.80 -73.82 23.04
C PHE A 280 26.88 -74.87 23.31
N ILE A 281 27.84 -74.59 24.20
CA ILE A 281 28.86 -75.56 24.64
C ILE A 281 28.17 -76.69 25.40
N LYS A 282 27.37 -76.36 26.42
CA LYS A 282 26.66 -77.36 27.23
C LYS A 282 25.69 -78.21 26.40
N LEU A 283 24.95 -77.60 25.46
CA LEU A 283 24.07 -78.36 24.56
C LEU A 283 24.85 -79.30 23.62
N ARG A 284 26.01 -78.88 23.12
CA ARG A 284 26.90 -79.73 22.31
C ARG A 284 27.41 -80.92 23.13
N GLU A 285 27.82 -80.71 24.37
CA GLU A 285 28.26 -81.77 25.29
C GLU A 285 27.14 -82.77 25.58
N ILE A 286 25.93 -82.29 25.86
CA ILE A 286 24.76 -83.14 26.06
C ILE A 286 24.43 -83.96 24.81
N ASN A 287 24.49 -83.36 23.61
CA ASN A 287 24.24 -84.09 22.37
C ASN A 287 25.28 -85.19 22.12
N ASN A 288 26.55 -84.91 22.42
CA ASN A 288 27.62 -85.90 22.34
C ASN A 288 27.39 -87.04 23.35
N LEU A 289 26.98 -86.72 24.58
CA LEU A 289 26.67 -87.71 25.61
C LEU A 289 25.51 -88.61 25.19
N ILE A 290 24.42 -88.03 24.66
CA ILE A 290 23.26 -88.75 24.13
C ILE A 290 23.66 -89.72 23.01
N ASN A 291 24.45 -89.26 22.03
CA ASN A 291 24.87 -90.09 20.89
C ASN A 291 25.93 -91.15 21.24
N ASN A 292 26.64 -90.98 22.36
CA ASN A 292 27.60 -91.97 22.86
C ASN A 292 26.98 -92.98 23.86
N TYR A 293 25.78 -92.70 24.37
CA TYR A 293 25.06 -93.62 25.25
C TYR A 293 24.55 -94.85 24.48
N GLU A 294 25.12 -96.01 24.79
CA GLU A 294 24.94 -97.29 24.05
C GLU A 294 23.46 -97.64 23.71
N PRO A 295 22.48 -97.52 24.63
CA PRO A 295 21.07 -97.81 24.33
C PRO A 295 20.47 -96.94 23.22
N ILE A 296 20.91 -95.69 23.10
CA ILE A 296 20.44 -94.74 22.08
C ILE A 296 21.25 -94.93 20.80
N LYS A 297 22.59 -94.97 20.92
CA LYS A 297 23.55 -95.09 19.81
C LYS A 297 23.26 -96.26 18.87
N LYS A 298 22.85 -97.42 19.39
CA LYS A 298 22.51 -98.60 18.58
C LYS A 298 21.20 -98.45 17.80
N ARG A 299 20.30 -97.58 18.25
CA ARG A 299 18.95 -97.45 17.69
C ARG A 299 18.87 -96.34 16.66
N ARG A 300 19.49 -95.19 16.94
CA ARG A 300 19.40 -94.00 16.10
C ARG A 300 20.45 -92.95 16.46
N LYS A 301 20.68 -92.04 15.52
CA LYS A 301 21.44 -90.80 15.70
C LYS A 301 20.51 -89.66 16.10
N ILE A 302 20.97 -88.79 16.99
CA ILE A 302 20.26 -87.57 17.38
C ILE A 302 21.05 -86.36 16.87
N THR A 303 20.39 -85.49 16.11
CA THR A 303 20.99 -84.26 15.58
C THR A 303 20.33 -83.05 16.21
N PHE A 304 21.12 -82.17 16.82
CA PHE A 304 20.65 -80.89 17.34
C PHE A 304 20.82 -79.83 16.26
N ILE A 305 19.73 -79.11 15.97
CA ILE A 305 19.67 -78.07 14.93
C ILE A 305 19.35 -76.73 15.59
N TYR A 306 20.24 -75.75 15.42
CA TYR A 306 20.17 -74.45 16.09
C TYR A 306 19.82 -73.36 15.07
N ALA A 307 18.68 -72.70 15.23
CA ALA A 307 18.31 -71.53 14.44
C ALA A 307 18.73 -70.24 15.17
N VAL A 308 19.78 -69.59 14.69
CA VAL A 308 20.47 -68.51 15.42
C VAL A 308 20.84 -67.34 14.50
N CYS A 309 20.97 -66.15 15.07
CA CYS A 309 21.53 -64.97 14.38
C CYS A 309 23.04 -65.10 14.14
N ASP A 310 23.56 -64.46 13.09
CA ASP A 310 25.00 -64.44 12.79
C ASP A 310 25.82 -63.69 13.87
N ASP A 311 25.24 -62.67 14.50
CA ASP A 311 25.95 -61.72 15.37
C ASP A 311 26.26 -62.23 16.79
N ILE A 312 25.75 -63.41 17.17
CA ILE A 312 25.95 -63.98 18.52
C ILE A 312 27.37 -64.50 18.71
N PHE A 313 28.04 -64.87 17.61
CA PHE A 313 29.35 -65.51 17.66
C PHE A 313 30.43 -64.56 17.16
N LYS A 314 31.49 -64.39 17.95
CA LYS A 314 32.70 -63.68 17.50
C LYS A 314 33.36 -64.47 16.37
N GLU A 315 34.04 -63.78 15.44
CA GLU A 315 34.43 -64.25 14.09
C GLU A 315 35.08 -65.66 14.02
N ASN A 316 35.69 -66.17 15.10
CA ASN A 316 36.38 -67.47 15.14
C ASN A 316 35.73 -68.55 16.04
N GLU A 317 34.57 -68.31 16.65
CA GLU A 317 33.99 -69.26 17.63
C GLU A 317 32.98 -70.24 17.03
N ARG A 318 32.40 -69.94 15.86
CA ARG A 318 31.31 -70.71 15.23
C ARG A 318 31.65 -72.19 15.01
N ALA A 319 32.87 -72.49 14.59
CA ALA A 319 33.35 -73.87 14.36
C ALA A 319 33.57 -74.67 15.65
N LYS A 320 33.61 -74.02 16.83
CA LYS A 320 33.70 -74.70 18.12
C LYS A 320 32.37 -75.31 18.55
N PHE A 321 31.25 -74.70 18.12
CA PHE A 321 29.91 -75.08 18.57
C PHE A 321 29.20 -76.02 17.59
N PHE A 322 29.43 -75.87 16.30
CA PHE A 322 28.68 -76.60 15.26
C PHE A 322 29.59 -77.41 14.35
N ASP A 323 29.12 -78.59 13.97
CA ASP A 323 29.82 -79.50 13.05
C ASP A 323 29.52 -79.12 11.58
N PHE A 324 28.39 -78.46 11.33
CA PHE A 324 28.02 -77.93 10.03
C PHE A 324 27.18 -76.66 10.18
N ILE A 325 27.33 -75.70 9.26
CA ILE A 325 26.60 -74.44 9.27
C ILE A 325 25.96 -74.24 7.89
N ILE A 326 24.65 -73.98 7.88
CA ILE A 326 23.88 -73.61 6.70
C ILE A 326 23.54 -72.12 6.82
N PRO A 327 24.11 -71.24 5.98
CA PRO A 327 23.71 -69.84 5.96
C PRO A 327 22.34 -69.69 5.28
N VAL A 328 21.51 -68.83 5.84
CA VAL A 328 20.19 -68.44 5.34
C VAL A 328 20.27 -67.02 4.82
N ILE A 329 20.05 -66.88 3.52
CA ILE A 329 19.97 -65.57 2.89
C ILE A 329 18.56 -65.02 3.17
N PRO A 330 18.44 -63.81 3.74
CA PRO A 330 17.13 -63.22 3.99
C PRO A 330 16.36 -63.07 2.68
N VAL A 331 15.08 -63.45 2.72
CA VAL A 331 14.16 -63.36 1.57
C VAL A 331 13.85 -61.89 1.23
N ILE A 332 14.09 -60.97 2.17
CA ILE A 332 13.85 -59.54 2.00
C ILE A 332 15.12 -58.73 2.30
N ASN A 333 15.45 -57.84 1.39
CA ASN A 333 16.42 -56.77 1.53
C ASN A 333 15.81 -55.44 1.02
N TYR A 334 16.51 -54.32 1.19
CA TYR A 334 16.08 -53.00 0.74
C TYR A 334 15.63 -52.95 -0.74
N THR A 335 16.18 -53.80 -1.62
CA THR A 335 15.79 -53.85 -3.04
C THR A 335 14.51 -54.66 -3.32
N SER A 336 14.20 -55.66 -2.49
CA SER A 336 13.03 -56.53 -2.69
C SER A 336 11.82 -56.10 -1.87
N SER A 337 12.02 -55.30 -0.82
CA SER A 337 10.95 -54.77 0.05
C SER A 337 9.88 -54.00 -0.73
N SER A 338 10.28 -53.13 -1.66
CA SER A 338 9.36 -52.36 -2.51
C SER A 338 8.47 -53.29 -3.34
N SER A 339 9.05 -54.26 -4.06
CA SER A 339 8.28 -55.18 -4.88
C SER A 339 7.21 -55.96 -4.08
N LYS A 340 7.50 -56.26 -2.81
CA LYS A 340 6.58 -56.98 -1.94
C LYS A 340 5.48 -56.08 -1.39
N LEU A 341 5.81 -54.87 -0.92
CA LEU A 341 4.82 -53.88 -0.47
C LEU A 341 3.89 -53.47 -1.63
N LEU A 342 4.46 -53.17 -2.81
CA LEU A 342 3.72 -52.88 -4.05
C LEU A 342 2.81 -54.03 -4.43
N SER A 343 3.27 -55.29 -4.31
CA SER A 343 2.43 -56.43 -4.64
C SER A 343 1.19 -56.59 -3.75
N LYS A 344 1.27 -56.09 -2.52
CA LYS A 344 0.21 -56.15 -1.51
C LYS A 344 -0.75 -54.97 -1.59
N LEU A 345 -0.28 -53.81 -2.04
CA LEU A 345 -1.06 -52.57 -2.14
C LEU A 345 -1.55 -52.28 -3.57
N LYS A 346 -1.53 -53.27 -4.46
CA LYS A 346 -1.85 -53.11 -5.90
C LYS A 346 -3.19 -52.41 -6.14
N GLU A 347 -4.24 -52.77 -5.40
CA GLU A 347 -5.58 -52.18 -5.60
C GLU A 347 -5.61 -50.68 -5.30
N ASP A 348 -4.90 -50.25 -4.25
CA ASP A 348 -4.87 -48.84 -3.84
C ASP A 348 -3.99 -47.98 -4.76
N ILE A 349 -2.95 -48.58 -5.34
CA ILE A 349 -2.11 -47.95 -6.37
C ILE A 349 -2.90 -47.79 -7.67
N LEU A 350 -3.65 -48.82 -8.09
CA LEU A 350 -4.46 -48.77 -9.32
C LEU A 350 -5.62 -47.77 -9.22
N SER A 351 -6.13 -47.53 -8.02
CA SER A 351 -7.17 -46.52 -7.76
C SER A 351 -6.62 -45.11 -7.57
N ASN A 352 -5.32 -44.88 -7.81
CA ASN A 352 -4.62 -43.60 -7.63
C ASN A 352 -4.76 -43.01 -6.21
N LYS A 353 -5.07 -43.83 -5.20
CA LYS A 353 -5.15 -43.38 -3.80
C LYS A 353 -3.81 -43.46 -3.07
N LEU A 354 -2.86 -44.24 -3.59
CA LEU A 354 -1.51 -44.41 -3.06
C LEU A 354 -0.47 -44.17 -4.15
N SER A 355 0.52 -43.33 -3.83
CA SER A 355 1.62 -43.03 -4.75
C SER A 355 2.62 -44.17 -4.82
N LYS A 356 2.93 -44.61 -6.05
CA LYS A 356 3.96 -45.62 -6.29
C LYS A 356 5.35 -45.09 -5.90
N ASP A 357 5.64 -43.84 -6.24
CA ASP A 357 6.94 -43.21 -5.96
C ASP A 357 7.17 -43.11 -4.44
N PHE A 358 6.13 -42.76 -3.68
CA PHE A 358 6.17 -42.76 -2.23
C PHE A 358 6.50 -44.15 -1.66
N ILE A 359 5.84 -45.21 -2.16
CA ILE A 359 6.09 -46.59 -1.72
C ILE A 359 7.53 -47.01 -2.02
N ASP A 360 8.04 -46.68 -3.20
CA ASP A 360 9.41 -47.01 -3.60
C ASP A 360 10.44 -46.32 -2.68
N ASP A 361 10.22 -45.05 -2.32
CA ASP A 361 11.09 -44.27 -1.42
C ASP A 361 11.09 -44.82 0.03
N VAL A 362 9.92 -45.08 0.62
CA VAL A 362 9.85 -45.57 2.01
C VAL A 362 10.32 -47.02 2.16
N SER A 363 10.21 -47.81 1.09
CA SER A 363 10.62 -49.23 1.10
C SER A 363 12.12 -49.41 1.30
N LEU A 364 12.94 -48.40 0.98
CA LEU A 364 14.38 -48.39 1.24
C LEU A 364 14.73 -48.47 2.74
N PHE A 365 13.80 -48.07 3.61
CA PHE A 365 13.97 -48.08 5.07
C PHE A 365 13.37 -49.33 5.73
N LEU A 366 12.65 -50.17 4.99
CA LEU A 366 11.98 -51.37 5.50
C LEU A 366 12.83 -52.62 5.26
N ASN A 367 13.60 -53.03 6.27
CA ASN A 367 14.53 -54.16 6.17
C ASN A 367 14.01 -55.49 6.74
N ASP A 368 12.89 -55.49 7.47
CA ASP A 368 12.30 -56.70 8.07
C ASP A 368 10.92 -57.00 7.50
N TYR A 369 10.70 -58.25 7.07
CA TYR A 369 9.42 -58.70 6.57
C TYR A 369 8.32 -58.68 7.63
N ARG A 370 8.65 -58.91 8.91
CA ARG A 370 7.66 -58.81 9.99
C ARG A 370 7.14 -57.39 10.12
N THR A 371 8.01 -56.40 10.05
CA THR A 371 7.62 -54.98 10.03
C THR A 371 6.71 -54.69 8.84
N ILE A 372 7.04 -55.18 7.64
CA ILE A 372 6.20 -55.03 6.44
C ILE A 372 4.80 -55.65 6.64
N LYS A 373 4.71 -56.86 7.20
CA LYS A 373 3.42 -57.50 7.53
C LYS A 373 2.61 -56.70 8.53
N SER A 374 3.28 -56.19 9.57
CA SER A 374 2.66 -55.39 10.62
C SER A 374 2.10 -54.08 10.06
N ILE A 375 2.91 -53.35 9.28
CA ILE A 375 2.47 -52.14 8.58
C ILE A 375 1.27 -52.43 7.69
N PHE A 376 1.30 -53.50 6.88
CA PHE A 376 0.20 -53.85 5.99
C PHE A 376 -1.08 -54.19 6.76
N ASN A 377 -1.00 -55.02 7.80
CA ASN A 377 -2.16 -55.39 8.61
C ASN A 377 -2.77 -54.17 9.30
N GLU A 378 -1.94 -53.32 9.91
CA GLU A 378 -2.41 -52.09 10.56
C GLU A 378 -3.01 -51.10 9.57
N TYR A 379 -2.39 -50.94 8.40
CA TYR A 379 -2.93 -50.14 7.31
C TYR A 379 -4.32 -50.61 6.88
N GLN A 380 -4.54 -51.92 6.68
CA GLN A 380 -5.85 -52.43 6.31
C GLN A 380 -6.91 -52.17 7.39
N ILE A 381 -6.54 -52.31 8.66
CA ILE A 381 -7.44 -52.01 9.79
C ILE A 381 -7.80 -50.53 9.82
N TYR A 382 -6.82 -49.62 9.76
CA TYR A 382 -7.13 -48.20 9.79
C TYR A 382 -7.87 -47.75 8.53
N LYS A 383 -7.54 -48.30 7.36
CA LYS A 383 -8.24 -48.03 6.10
C LYS A 383 -9.72 -48.41 6.19
N SER A 384 -10.07 -49.55 6.80
CA SER A 384 -11.48 -49.95 6.95
C SER A 384 -12.27 -49.04 7.90
N ILE A 385 -11.58 -48.43 8.87
CA ILE A 385 -12.18 -47.55 9.89
C ILE A 385 -12.31 -46.10 9.39
N ILE A 386 -11.21 -45.50 8.90
CA ILE A 386 -11.15 -44.06 8.54
C ILE A 386 -10.94 -43.80 7.04
N GLY A 387 -10.62 -44.82 6.24
CA GLY A 387 -10.24 -44.66 4.82
C GLY A 387 -11.36 -44.17 3.89
N ASN A 388 -12.62 -44.18 4.29
CA ASN A 388 -13.71 -43.61 3.49
C ASN A 388 -13.74 -42.07 3.51
N GLN A 389 -13.05 -41.44 4.47
CA GLN A 389 -13.03 -39.98 4.66
C GLN A 389 -11.78 -39.31 4.07
N LEU A 390 -10.84 -40.08 3.52
CA LEU A 390 -9.54 -39.60 3.06
C LEU A 390 -9.47 -39.55 1.53
N GLU A 391 -8.96 -38.44 0.99
CA GLU A 391 -8.71 -38.25 -0.45
C GLU A 391 -7.47 -39.01 -0.95
N SER A 392 -6.41 -39.07 -0.13
CA SER A 392 -5.19 -39.86 -0.37
C SER A 392 -4.87 -40.76 0.83
N TYR A 393 -4.29 -41.92 0.57
CA TYR A 393 -3.86 -42.90 1.58
C TYR A 393 -2.36 -42.83 1.88
N ASP A 394 -1.62 -41.92 1.25
CA ASP A 394 -0.17 -41.75 1.49
C ASP A 394 0.10 -41.36 2.96
N ASN A 395 -0.62 -40.37 3.50
CA ASN A 395 -0.50 -39.95 4.90
C ASN A 395 -0.89 -41.06 5.88
N LEU A 396 -1.91 -41.86 5.52
CA LEU A 396 -2.32 -42.99 6.34
C LEU A 396 -1.22 -44.06 6.40
N LEU A 397 -0.69 -44.45 5.25
CA LEU A 397 0.41 -45.42 5.17
C LEU A 397 1.66 -44.88 5.88
N ALA A 398 1.99 -43.60 5.71
CA ALA A 398 3.10 -42.93 6.39
C ALA A 398 2.97 -43.02 7.92
N MET A 399 1.78 -42.78 8.46
CA MET A 399 1.51 -42.91 9.89
C MET A 399 1.65 -44.36 10.39
N MET A 400 1.23 -45.35 9.60
CA MET A 400 1.42 -46.76 9.95
C MET A 400 2.89 -47.19 9.89
N ILE A 401 3.65 -46.68 8.92
CA ILE A 401 5.10 -46.84 8.82
C ILE A 401 5.77 -46.23 10.05
N TYR A 402 5.43 -44.99 10.40
CA TYR A 402 5.96 -44.29 11.58
C TYR A 402 5.67 -45.06 12.87
N LYS A 403 4.42 -45.50 13.07
CA LYS A 403 4.02 -46.31 14.23
C LYS A 403 4.82 -47.60 14.39
N ASN A 404 5.12 -48.28 13.28
CA ASN A 404 5.82 -49.56 13.30
C ASN A 404 7.34 -49.43 13.45
N ILE A 405 7.92 -48.32 12.99
CA ILE A 405 9.38 -48.10 13.04
C ILE A 405 9.79 -47.37 14.33
N GLU A 406 9.02 -46.38 14.76
CA GLU A 406 9.26 -45.59 15.98
C GLU A 406 8.04 -45.62 16.92
N PRO A 407 7.65 -46.80 17.45
CA PRO A 407 6.45 -46.92 18.27
C PRO A 407 6.50 -46.07 19.54
N THR A 408 7.69 -45.89 20.12
CA THR A 408 7.86 -45.08 21.33
C THR A 408 7.64 -43.59 21.09
N ASP A 409 8.02 -43.06 19.92
CA ASP A 409 7.76 -41.65 19.60
C ASP A 409 6.30 -41.47 19.14
N PHE A 410 5.73 -42.46 18.44
CA PHE A 410 4.31 -42.47 18.09
C PHE A 410 3.40 -42.42 19.34
N ASP A 411 3.72 -43.18 20.39
CA ASP A 411 2.98 -43.15 21.65
C ASP A 411 3.11 -41.79 22.36
N LYS A 412 4.29 -41.16 22.29
CA LYS A 412 4.49 -39.80 22.81
C LYS A 412 3.72 -38.76 22.01
N LEU A 413 3.61 -38.91 20.68
CA LEU A 413 2.84 -38.01 19.82
C LEU A 413 1.36 -37.96 20.24
N ASN A 414 0.78 -39.09 20.67
CA ASN A 414 -0.58 -39.15 21.22
C ASN A 414 -0.75 -38.33 22.53
N LEU A 415 0.35 -38.06 23.23
CA LEU A 415 0.39 -37.26 24.47
C LEU A 415 0.91 -35.83 24.22
N ASN A 416 0.98 -35.39 22.95
CA ASN A 416 1.59 -34.11 22.56
C ASN A 416 3.03 -33.97 23.05
N GLN A 417 3.82 -35.03 22.89
CA GLN A 417 5.23 -35.13 23.28
C GLN A 417 6.02 -35.87 22.20
N GLY A 418 7.35 -35.90 22.32
CA GLY A 418 8.21 -36.63 21.39
C GLY A 418 8.76 -35.74 20.28
N TYR A 419 9.61 -36.33 19.43
CA TYR A 419 10.33 -35.59 18.41
C TYR A 419 9.41 -35.02 17.34
N VAL A 420 8.49 -35.83 16.79
CA VAL A 420 7.54 -35.36 15.76
C VAL A 420 6.70 -34.19 16.26
N TYR A 421 6.22 -34.27 17.51
CA TYR A 421 5.48 -33.17 18.13
C TYR A 421 6.35 -31.92 18.32
N ALA A 422 7.57 -32.08 18.84
CA ALA A 422 8.49 -30.96 19.05
C ALA A 422 8.85 -30.24 17.74
N VAL A 423 8.95 -30.98 16.63
CA VAL A 423 9.14 -30.40 15.29
C VAL A 423 7.93 -29.55 14.90
N PHE A 424 6.69 -29.99 15.14
CA PHE A 424 5.51 -29.18 14.83
C PHE A 424 5.33 -27.97 15.76
N GLU A 425 5.58 -28.12 17.05
CA GLU A 425 5.44 -27.03 18.03
C GLU A 425 6.41 -25.86 17.74
N ASN A 426 7.61 -26.18 17.27
CA ASN A 426 8.67 -25.21 16.98
C ASN A 426 8.65 -24.68 15.54
N ILE A 427 7.60 -24.93 14.76
CA ILE A 427 7.44 -24.35 13.40
C ILE A 427 7.51 -22.82 13.44
N LYS A 428 7.07 -22.24 14.57
CA LYS A 428 7.08 -20.80 14.82
C LYS A 428 8.47 -20.19 14.77
N GLU A 429 9.50 -20.91 15.20
CA GLU A 429 10.88 -20.44 15.13
C GLU A 429 11.32 -20.26 13.66
N LEU A 430 10.93 -21.20 12.80
CA LEU A 430 11.21 -21.18 11.36
C LEU A 430 10.46 -20.04 10.66
N THR A 431 9.16 -19.86 10.95
CA THR A 431 8.41 -18.69 10.45
C THR A 431 8.98 -17.39 10.99
N ALA A 432 9.42 -17.33 12.25
CA ALA A 432 10.02 -16.13 12.83
C ALA A 432 11.35 -15.79 12.15
N GLU A 433 12.19 -16.78 11.82
CA GLU A 433 13.42 -16.58 11.06
C GLU A 433 13.15 -16.05 9.65
N LYS A 434 12.22 -16.65 8.90
CA LYS A 434 11.83 -16.11 7.58
C LYS A 434 11.15 -14.73 7.69
N ASN A 435 10.41 -14.47 8.77
CA ASN A 435 9.78 -13.16 9.02
C ASN A 435 10.77 -12.05 9.41
N LYS A 436 11.99 -12.36 9.89
CA LYS A 436 12.99 -11.31 10.21
C LYS A 436 13.35 -10.46 9.00
N GLU A 437 13.47 -11.06 7.82
CA GLU A 437 13.76 -10.34 6.58
C GLU A 437 12.61 -9.41 6.23
N PHE A 438 11.37 -9.91 6.24
CA PHE A 438 10.18 -9.10 6.01
C PHE A 438 10.04 -7.97 7.03
N ILE A 439 10.25 -8.21 8.33
CA ILE A 439 10.19 -7.18 9.38
C ILE A 439 11.22 -6.07 9.12
N THR A 440 12.42 -6.43 8.65
CA THR A 440 13.46 -5.45 8.33
C THR A 440 13.03 -4.57 7.17
N ILE A 441 12.51 -5.16 6.09
CA ILE A 441 12.02 -4.43 4.93
C ILE A 441 10.80 -3.56 5.29
N THR A 442 9.85 -4.09 6.08
CA THR A 442 8.69 -3.34 6.58
C THR A 442 9.13 -2.12 7.40
N LYS A 443 10.16 -2.27 8.24
CA LYS A 443 10.71 -1.16 9.02
C LYS A 443 11.31 -0.08 8.11
N GLU A 444 12.11 -0.46 7.12
CA GLU A 444 12.71 0.47 6.15
C GLU A 444 11.64 1.23 5.33
N LEU A 445 10.60 0.53 4.87
CA LEU A 445 9.50 1.14 4.11
C LEU A 445 8.64 2.07 4.98
N ASN A 446 8.36 1.68 6.23
CA ASN A 446 7.65 2.55 7.18
C ASN A 446 8.47 3.80 7.54
N GLU A 447 9.80 3.69 7.68
CA GLU A 447 10.67 4.84 7.87
C GLU A 447 10.63 5.79 6.66
N LYS A 448 10.60 5.26 5.43
CA LYS A 448 10.42 6.08 4.21
C LYS A 448 9.06 6.79 4.19
N LEU A 449 7.98 6.12 4.60
CA LEU A 449 6.65 6.75 4.71
C LEU A 449 6.65 7.85 5.76
N LEU A 450 7.21 7.61 6.94
CA LEU A 450 7.30 8.60 8.02
C LEU A 450 8.07 9.85 7.57
N GLN A 451 9.20 9.68 6.89
CA GLN A 451 9.94 10.82 6.33
C GLN A 451 9.11 11.62 5.32
N THR A 452 8.29 10.92 4.53
CA THR A 452 7.41 11.54 3.52
C THR A 452 6.26 12.32 4.16
N THR A 453 5.71 11.85 5.29
CA THR A 453 4.64 12.55 6.02
C THR A 453 5.16 13.73 6.85
N GLU A 454 6.37 13.64 7.40
CA GLU A 454 7.00 14.73 8.15
C GLU A 454 7.48 15.89 7.27
N GLU A 455 7.88 15.61 6.01
CA GLU A 455 8.29 16.66 5.07
C GLU A 455 7.10 17.54 4.71
N LYS A 456 7.17 18.83 5.06
CA LYS A 456 6.05 19.78 4.88
C LYS A 456 5.97 20.32 3.45
N LEU A 457 7.09 20.31 2.73
CA LEU A 457 7.16 20.83 1.37
C LEU A 457 6.37 19.92 0.41
N LYS A 458 5.63 20.53 -0.52
CA LYS A 458 4.74 19.81 -1.44
C LYS A 458 5.43 19.45 -2.75
N ASN A 459 6.33 20.29 -3.23
CA ASN A 459 6.95 20.13 -4.54
C ASN A 459 8.43 20.50 -4.54
N LEU A 460 9.08 20.16 -5.64
CA LEU A 460 10.51 20.33 -5.82
C LEU A 460 10.91 21.81 -5.92
N LYS A 461 10.02 22.68 -6.43
CA LYS A 461 10.24 24.13 -6.47
C LYS A 461 10.34 24.72 -5.06
N GLU A 462 9.43 24.33 -4.16
CA GLU A 462 9.45 24.75 -2.75
C GLU A 462 10.75 24.32 -2.05
N LEU A 463 11.23 23.09 -2.31
CA LEU A 463 12.53 22.65 -1.79
C LEU A 463 13.65 23.56 -2.27
N ARG A 464 13.72 23.84 -3.57
CA ARG A 464 14.76 24.72 -4.13
C ARG A 464 14.71 26.12 -3.52
N MET A 465 13.51 26.69 -3.38
CA MET A 465 13.33 28.01 -2.76
C MET A 465 13.88 28.04 -1.33
N VAL A 466 13.66 27.00 -0.52
CA VAL A 466 14.21 26.94 0.84
C VAL A 466 15.74 27.02 0.84
N TYR A 467 16.41 26.28 -0.05
CA TYR A 467 17.88 26.31 -0.13
C TYR A 467 18.42 27.64 -0.66
N ILE A 468 17.69 28.28 -1.59
CA ILE A 468 18.02 29.63 -2.09
C ILE A 468 17.82 30.68 -0.99
N LEU A 469 16.76 30.58 -0.17
CA LEU A 469 16.51 31.47 0.96
C LEU A 469 17.59 31.35 2.03
N ILE A 470 18.05 30.13 2.33
CA ILE A 470 19.17 29.90 3.26
C ILE A 470 20.46 30.54 2.72
N PHE A 471 20.69 30.47 1.41
CA PHE A 471 21.80 31.21 0.79
C PHE A 471 21.66 32.71 1.00
N PHE A 472 20.48 33.31 0.78
CA PHE A 472 20.28 34.74 1.02
C PHE A 472 20.56 35.12 2.47
N GLU A 473 20.12 34.32 3.43
CA GLU A 473 20.39 34.56 4.85
C GLU A 473 21.90 34.52 5.17
N LEU A 474 22.63 33.54 4.62
CA LEU A 474 24.08 33.42 4.78
C LEU A 474 24.83 34.55 4.05
N ASN A 475 24.35 34.97 2.88
CA ASN A 475 24.98 36.00 2.09
C ASN A 475 24.78 37.40 2.71
N MET A 476 23.58 37.68 3.24
CA MET A 476 23.29 38.93 3.96
C MET A 476 24.20 39.07 5.19
N THR A 477 24.44 38.00 5.93
CA THR A 477 25.31 38.05 7.12
C THR A 477 26.80 38.25 6.79
N ARG A 478 27.30 37.75 5.64
CA ARG A 478 28.72 37.85 5.28
C ARG A 478 29.06 39.06 4.42
N ASN A 479 28.24 39.33 3.41
CA ASN A 479 28.56 40.29 2.35
C ASN A 479 27.61 41.50 2.36
N ASN A 480 26.46 41.43 3.05
CA ASN A 480 25.49 42.51 3.24
C ASN A 480 24.98 43.17 1.94
N TYR A 481 24.98 42.41 0.84
CA TYR A 481 24.45 42.84 -0.47
C TYR A 481 23.20 42.06 -0.84
N ALA A 482 22.21 42.78 -1.38
CA ALA A 482 21.03 42.16 -1.98
C ALA A 482 21.41 41.33 -3.21
N VAL A 483 20.75 40.20 -3.41
CA VAL A 483 21.03 39.29 -4.53
C VAL A 483 19.96 39.47 -5.61
N TYR A 484 20.37 39.90 -6.80
CA TYR A 484 19.47 40.02 -7.96
C TYR A 484 19.47 38.75 -8.82
N GLY A 485 20.50 37.90 -8.70
CA GLY A 485 20.58 36.59 -9.35
C GLY A 485 21.98 36.01 -9.27
N PHE A 486 22.19 34.92 -10.02
CA PHE A 486 23.37 34.08 -9.89
C PHE A 486 24.18 34.03 -11.18
N TYR A 487 25.48 33.78 -11.04
CA TYR A 487 26.38 33.57 -12.16
C TYR A 487 26.71 32.08 -12.27
N LEU A 488 26.13 31.40 -13.26
CA LEU A 488 26.27 29.96 -13.49
C LEU A 488 27.00 29.75 -14.83
N GLN A 489 28.16 29.10 -14.81
CA GLN A 489 28.98 28.82 -16.01
C GLN A 489 29.23 30.03 -16.94
N HIS A 490 29.40 31.22 -16.37
CA HIS A 490 29.59 32.49 -17.09
C HIS A 490 28.34 33.19 -17.65
N ASP A 491 27.14 32.69 -17.35
CA ASP A 491 25.87 33.36 -17.67
C ASP A 491 25.18 33.93 -16.43
N LYS A 492 24.51 35.07 -16.60
CA LYS A 492 23.59 35.63 -15.58
C LYS A 492 22.27 34.87 -15.65
N ARG A 493 21.86 34.32 -14.52
CA ARG A 493 20.59 33.60 -14.36
C ARG A 493 19.79 34.23 -13.24
N THR A 494 18.49 34.34 -13.47
CA THR A 494 17.53 34.87 -12.49
C THR A 494 17.23 33.82 -11.42
N ILE A 495 16.55 34.23 -10.35
CA ILE A 495 16.12 33.31 -9.29
C ILE A 495 15.12 32.27 -9.84
N ASP A 496 14.27 32.67 -10.79
CA ASP A 496 13.27 31.78 -11.39
C ASP A 496 13.93 30.67 -12.22
N ASP A 497 15.02 30.99 -12.93
CA ASP A 497 15.82 30.00 -13.67
C ASP A 497 16.34 28.90 -12.72
N LEU A 498 16.75 29.25 -11.49
CA LEU A 498 17.24 28.28 -10.50
C LEU A 498 16.14 27.34 -9.98
N LEU A 499 14.86 27.58 -10.27
CA LEU A 499 13.80 26.63 -9.93
C LEU A 499 13.75 25.43 -10.88
N THR A 500 14.50 25.46 -11.99
CA THR A 500 14.61 24.36 -12.96
C THR A 500 15.75 23.39 -12.62
N ASP A 501 15.64 22.14 -13.09
CA ASP A 501 16.58 21.06 -12.76
C ASP A 501 18.01 21.34 -13.21
N GLU A 502 18.15 21.83 -14.43
CA GLU A 502 19.43 22.11 -15.06
C GLU A 502 20.24 23.16 -14.28
N TYR A 503 19.65 24.34 -14.03
CA TYR A 503 20.33 25.44 -13.38
C TYR A 503 20.55 25.22 -11.88
N PHE A 504 19.64 24.51 -11.19
CA PHE A 504 19.84 24.19 -9.78
C PHE A 504 21.00 23.21 -9.55
N GLU A 505 21.20 22.23 -10.44
CA GLU A 505 22.36 21.34 -10.36
C GLU A 505 23.68 22.07 -10.63
N LEU A 506 23.68 23.09 -11.49
CA LEU A 506 24.84 23.97 -11.67
C LEU A 506 25.12 24.79 -10.42
N PHE A 507 24.08 25.34 -9.78
CA PHE A 507 24.19 26.05 -8.50
C PHE A 507 24.77 25.14 -7.39
N ARG A 508 24.30 23.90 -7.28
CA ARG A 508 24.75 22.92 -6.29
C ARG A 508 26.23 22.53 -6.43
N LYS A 509 26.76 22.50 -7.64
CA LYS A 509 28.15 22.12 -7.93
C LYS A 509 29.18 23.23 -7.65
N GLN A 510 28.74 24.46 -7.38
CA GLN A 510 29.64 25.57 -7.10
C GLN A 510 30.27 25.44 -5.71
N THR A 511 31.61 25.47 -5.67
CA THR A 511 32.39 25.53 -4.42
C THR A 511 32.36 26.92 -3.78
N ASN A 512 32.18 27.96 -4.61
CA ASN A 512 31.93 29.33 -4.19
C ASN A 512 30.82 29.91 -5.05
N ILE A 513 29.63 30.09 -4.46
CA ILE A 513 28.46 30.59 -5.17
C ILE A 513 28.69 32.04 -5.56
N THR A 514 28.58 32.33 -6.86
CA THR A 514 28.77 33.69 -7.39
C THR A 514 27.42 34.30 -7.70
N TYR A 515 27.18 35.51 -7.19
CA TYR A 515 25.93 36.24 -7.37
C TYR A 515 26.19 37.65 -7.88
N TYR A 516 25.17 38.29 -8.45
CA TYR A 516 25.22 39.70 -8.83
C TYR A 516 24.22 40.51 -7.99
N TYR A 517 24.63 41.70 -7.58
CA TYR A 517 23.86 42.61 -6.73
C TYR A 517 23.40 43.87 -7.47
N ASN A 518 23.85 44.04 -8.72
CA ASN A 518 23.33 45.01 -9.68
C ASN A 518 23.63 44.49 -11.11
N GLN A 519 23.22 45.23 -12.14
CA GLN A 519 23.40 44.78 -13.54
C GLN A 519 24.86 44.66 -13.99
N TYR A 520 25.83 45.25 -13.29
CA TYR A 520 27.22 45.38 -13.75
C TYR A 520 28.25 44.67 -12.86
N SER A 521 27.87 44.33 -11.62
CA SER A 521 28.78 43.83 -10.60
C SER A 521 28.38 42.44 -10.09
N SER A 522 29.33 41.52 -10.11
CA SER A 522 29.22 40.19 -9.51
C SER A 522 30.23 40.02 -8.38
N GLN A 523 29.89 39.21 -7.38
CA GLN A 523 30.75 38.88 -6.26
C GLN A 523 30.65 37.38 -5.92
N GLY A 524 31.81 36.78 -5.61
CA GLY A 524 31.84 35.46 -5.00
C GLY A 524 31.42 35.55 -3.54
N SER A 525 30.41 34.79 -3.13
CA SER A 525 29.84 34.86 -1.78
C SER A 525 30.75 34.29 -0.69
N SER A 526 31.76 33.51 -1.06
CA SER A 526 32.53 32.62 -0.18
C SER A 526 31.66 31.59 0.55
N ILE A 527 30.46 31.30 0.03
CA ILE A 527 29.53 30.29 0.54
C ILE A 527 29.54 29.12 -0.45
N SER A 528 29.75 27.92 0.08
CA SER A 528 29.59 26.67 -0.68
C SER A 528 28.20 26.08 -0.47
N PHE A 529 27.72 25.26 -1.40
CA PHE A 529 26.44 24.57 -1.21
C PHE A 529 26.43 23.65 0.02
N ALA A 530 27.59 23.08 0.39
CA ALA A 530 27.72 22.26 1.60
C ALA A 530 27.44 23.06 2.89
N GLU A 531 27.73 24.36 2.92
CA GLU A 531 27.39 25.24 4.04
C GLU A 531 25.89 25.53 4.10
N ILE A 532 25.24 25.69 2.94
CA ILE A 532 23.78 25.82 2.84
C ILE A 532 23.12 24.54 3.36
N GLU A 533 23.59 23.36 2.95
CA GLU A 533 23.08 22.07 3.44
C GLU A 533 23.22 21.94 4.95
N LYS A 534 24.38 22.31 5.52
CA LYS A 534 24.61 22.23 6.98
C LYS A 534 23.64 23.11 7.78
N LYS A 535 23.19 24.23 7.21
CA LYS A 535 22.22 25.13 7.84
C LYS A 535 20.76 24.70 7.60
N ALA A 536 20.47 24.05 6.47
CA ALA A 536 19.15 23.55 6.12
C ALA A 536 18.64 22.41 7.04
N GLY A 537 19.55 21.73 7.74
CA GLY A 537 19.23 20.70 8.74
C GLY A 537 20.15 19.48 8.65
N ASN A 538 19.76 18.39 9.32
CA ASN A 538 20.55 17.15 9.37
C ASN A 538 20.46 16.29 8.09
N GLN A 539 19.45 16.51 7.24
CA GLN A 539 19.25 15.76 6.00
C GLN A 539 19.83 16.51 4.80
N LYS A 540 20.54 15.79 3.93
CA LYS A 540 21.13 16.35 2.70
C LYS A 540 20.06 16.69 1.67
N TYR A 541 20.33 17.62 0.75
CA TYR A 541 19.40 17.97 -0.33
C TYR A 541 18.99 16.73 -1.14
N ALA A 542 19.94 15.83 -1.45
CA ALA A 542 19.67 14.60 -2.18
C ALA A 542 18.71 13.65 -1.43
N GLN A 543 18.76 13.61 -0.10
CA GLN A 543 17.84 12.81 0.71
C GLN A 543 16.43 13.41 0.69
N ARG A 544 16.33 14.73 0.89
CA ARG A 544 15.04 15.45 0.85
C ARG A 544 14.40 15.44 -0.53
N LEU A 545 15.22 15.46 -1.58
CA LEU A 545 14.78 15.27 -2.96
C LEU A 545 14.12 13.90 -3.14
N GLN A 546 14.71 12.83 -2.61
CA GLN A 546 14.10 11.50 -2.62
C GLN A 546 12.80 11.46 -1.81
N VAL A 547 12.74 12.13 -0.65
CA VAL A 547 11.51 12.22 0.16
C VAL A 547 10.38 12.92 -0.61
N ILE A 548 10.66 14.02 -1.30
CA ILE A 548 9.68 14.72 -2.14
C ILE A 548 9.30 13.89 -3.37
N ALA A 549 10.23 13.17 -3.98
CA ALA A 549 9.93 12.24 -5.06
C ALA A 549 9.03 11.08 -4.59
N ASN A 550 9.24 10.57 -3.36
CA ASN A 550 8.38 9.55 -2.74
C ASN A 550 6.99 10.09 -2.41
N LYS A 551 6.83 11.41 -2.28
CA LYS A 551 5.55 12.08 -2.03
C LYS A 551 4.65 12.16 -3.27
N GLN A 552 5.21 11.95 -4.46
CA GLN A 552 4.41 11.80 -5.67
C GLN A 552 3.52 10.56 -5.55
N THR A 553 2.25 10.69 -5.96
CA THR A 553 1.20 9.67 -5.79
C THR A 553 1.64 8.29 -6.27
N ASP A 554 2.33 8.22 -7.42
CA ASP A 554 2.81 6.97 -8.00
C ASP A 554 3.84 6.26 -7.11
N ASN A 555 4.79 7.00 -6.54
CA ASN A 555 5.84 6.42 -5.70
C ASN A 555 5.30 6.08 -4.30
N LEU A 556 4.39 6.89 -3.78
CA LEU A 556 3.70 6.62 -2.53
C LEU A 556 2.84 5.35 -2.65
N ASN A 557 2.14 5.18 -3.77
CA ASN A 557 1.41 3.97 -4.10
C ASN A 557 2.32 2.75 -4.26
N LYS A 558 3.50 2.89 -4.88
CA LYS A 558 4.49 1.81 -4.95
C LYS A 558 4.94 1.37 -3.55
N ILE A 559 5.34 2.31 -2.69
CA ILE A 559 5.78 2.01 -1.31
C ILE A 559 4.65 1.32 -0.52
N LYS A 560 3.42 1.84 -0.62
CA LYS A 560 2.24 1.23 0.01
C LYS A 560 1.93 -0.15 -0.54
N SER A 561 2.06 -0.37 -1.86
CA SER A 561 1.86 -1.67 -2.49
C SER A 561 2.90 -2.70 -2.05
N GLU A 562 4.17 -2.30 -1.92
CA GLU A 562 5.23 -3.17 -1.42
C GLU A 562 4.99 -3.54 0.05
N LEU A 563 4.62 -2.57 0.88
CA LEU A 563 4.21 -2.83 2.27
C LEU A 563 3.05 -3.79 2.34
N TYR A 564 2.01 -3.57 1.53
CA TYR A 564 0.84 -4.44 1.47
C TYR A 564 1.21 -5.87 1.05
N GLU A 565 2.03 -6.04 0.00
CA GLU A 565 2.49 -7.35 -0.46
C GLU A 565 3.36 -8.07 0.58
N ILE A 566 4.20 -7.33 1.32
CA ILE A 566 5.00 -7.90 2.40
C ILE A 566 4.11 -8.34 3.57
N GLU A 567 3.16 -7.50 4.00
CA GLU A 567 2.19 -7.84 5.05
C GLU A 567 1.35 -9.06 4.67
N ARG A 568 0.93 -9.15 3.40
CA ARG A 568 0.24 -10.31 2.86
C ARG A 568 1.11 -11.56 2.89
N LYS A 569 2.37 -11.48 2.43
CA LYS A 569 3.32 -12.61 2.48
C LYS A 569 3.60 -13.08 3.90
N GLN A 570 3.70 -12.17 4.86
CA GLN A 570 3.83 -12.50 6.29
C GLN A 570 2.60 -13.29 6.80
N LYS A 571 1.38 -12.86 6.44
CA LYS A 571 0.15 -13.59 6.78
C LYS A 571 0.06 -14.95 6.10
N GLU A 572 0.43 -15.03 4.82
CA GLU A 572 0.47 -16.31 4.09
C GLU A 572 1.46 -17.28 4.76
N LEU A 573 2.62 -16.79 5.22
CA LEU A 573 3.62 -17.59 5.95
C LEU A 573 3.07 -18.20 7.24
N ASP A 574 2.24 -17.48 7.99
CA ASP A 574 1.61 -17.98 9.22
C ASP A 574 0.58 -19.09 8.95
N SER A 575 0.08 -19.20 7.72
CA SER A 575 -0.89 -20.21 7.30
C SER A 575 -0.28 -21.46 6.65
N LYS A 576 1.02 -21.41 6.32
CA LYS A 576 1.73 -22.52 5.64
C LYS A 576 2.03 -23.67 6.59
N LYS A 577 1.97 -24.88 6.05
CA LYS A 577 2.37 -26.11 6.76
C LYS A 577 3.89 -26.28 6.73
N LEU A 578 4.43 -27.09 7.64
CA LEU A 578 5.87 -27.31 7.82
C LEU A 578 6.56 -27.66 6.49
N TYR A 579 5.98 -28.57 5.72
CA TYR A 579 6.56 -29.03 4.45
C TYR A 579 6.62 -27.92 3.38
N GLU A 580 5.79 -26.87 3.48
CA GLU A 580 5.76 -25.74 2.54
C GLU A 580 6.77 -24.63 2.91
N ILE A 581 7.27 -24.67 4.15
CA ILE A 581 8.25 -23.72 4.69
C ILE A 581 9.67 -24.29 4.55
N LEU A 582 9.80 -25.62 4.62
CA LEU A 582 11.05 -26.35 4.51
C LEU A 582 11.56 -26.37 3.06
N ASP A 583 12.79 -25.91 2.89
CA ASP A 583 13.59 -26.00 1.67
C ASP A 583 14.77 -26.95 1.91
N SER A 584 15.38 -27.46 0.84
CA SER A 584 16.52 -28.40 0.94
C SER A 584 17.70 -27.88 1.79
N HIS A 585 17.88 -26.56 1.85
CA HIS A 585 18.94 -25.91 2.63
C HIS A 585 18.63 -25.73 4.14
N ASN A 586 17.37 -25.51 4.53
CA ASN A 586 17.02 -25.23 5.94
C ASN A 586 16.58 -26.48 6.71
N SER A 587 16.13 -27.54 6.02
CA SER A 587 15.57 -28.74 6.63
C SER A 587 16.58 -29.52 7.48
N THR A 588 17.81 -29.67 7.00
CA THR A 588 18.86 -30.40 7.72
C THR A 588 19.20 -29.71 9.04
N VAL A 589 19.32 -28.38 9.02
CA VAL A 589 19.62 -27.58 10.22
C VAL A 589 18.47 -27.67 11.21
N TYR A 590 17.24 -27.48 10.74
CA TYR A 590 16.03 -27.51 11.57
C TYR A 590 15.85 -28.85 12.28
N PHE A 591 15.88 -29.96 11.55
CA PHE A 591 15.74 -31.30 12.13
C PHE A 591 16.90 -31.64 13.07
N SER A 592 18.14 -31.24 12.75
CA SER A 592 19.30 -31.50 13.61
C SER A 592 19.22 -30.81 14.97
N LYS A 593 18.65 -29.60 15.03
CA LYS A 593 18.44 -28.85 16.27
C LYS A 593 17.50 -29.61 17.22
N HIS A 594 16.36 -30.08 16.71
CA HIS A 594 15.33 -30.73 17.52
C HIS A 594 15.60 -32.21 17.80
N ALA A 595 16.50 -32.85 17.04
CA ALA A 595 16.92 -34.24 17.27
C ALA A 595 17.83 -34.42 18.49
N ILE A 596 18.49 -33.35 18.95
CA ILE A 596 19.43 -33.38 20.08
C ILE A 596 18.70 -33.28 21.43
N GLU A 597 17.58 -32.55 21.47
CA GLU A 597 16.83 -32.25 22.70
C GLU A 597 15.85 -33.38 23.10
N ASN A 598 15.40 -34.19 22.14
CA ASN A 598 14.40 -35.24 22.36
C ASN A 598 14.99 -36.62 21.98
N SER A 599 15.17 -37.48 22.99
CA SER A 599 15.59 -38.90 22.94
C SER A 599 15.73 -39.58 21.57
N HIS A 600 16.87 -40.27 21.35
CA HIS A 600 17.23 -41.05 20.16
C HIS A 600 16.05 -41.68 19.37
N ILE A 601 15.69 -41.08 18.24
CA ILE A 601 15.00 -41.77 17.14
C ILE A 601 16.00 -42.70 16.45
N ASN A 602 15.61 -43.96 16.20
CA ASN A 602 16.48 -44.92 15.54
C ASN A 602 16.60 -44.65 14.02
N ASN A 603 15.53 -44.18 13.36
CA ASN A 603 15.46 -43.92 11.92
C ASN A 603 15.11 -42.47 11.56
N SER A 604 15.91 -41.51 12.04
CA SER A 604 15.63 -40.07 11.87
C SER A 604 15.55 -39.64 10.40
N LYS A 605 16.29 -40.29 9.50
CA LYS A 605 16.24 -40.01 8.06
C LYS A 605 14.86 -40.27 7.45
N LEU A 606 14.22 -41.37 7.81
CA LEU A 606 12.88 -41.69 7.30
C LEU A 606 11.85 -40.71 7.87
N ILE A 607 11.89 -40.46 9.18
CA ILE A 607 10.94 -39.55 9.82
C ILE A 607 11.07 -38.14 9.24
N ASN A 608 12.29 -37.65 9.03
CA ASN A 608 12.54 -36.36 8.41
C ASN A 608 12.05 -36.32 6.96
N TYR A 609 12.22 -37.40 6.19
CA TYR A 609 11.65 -37.51 4.85
C TYR A 609 10.12 -37.39 4.88
N LEU A 610 9.45 -38.15 5.76
CA LEU A 610 7.99 -38.14 5.92
C LEU A 610 7.46 -36.75 6.31
N LEU A 611 8.18 -36.04 7.18
CA LEU A 611 7.84 -34.66 7.60
C LEU A 611 8.10 -33.64 6.48
N SER A 612 9.24 -33.73 5.80
CA SER A 612 9.62 -32.80 4.72
C SER A 612 8.77 -32.95 3.46
N GLY A 613 8.26 -34.16 3.19
CA GLY A 613 7.36 -34.44 2.07
C GLY A 613 5.87 -34.19 2.38
N GLY A 614 5.53 -33.79 3.61
CA GLY A 614 4.13 -33.57 4.02
C GLY A 614 3.30 -34.85 4.21
N TYR A 615 3.93 -36.02 4.19
CA TYR A 615 3.29 -37.31 4.45
C TYR A 615 2.88 -37.47 5.92
N ILE A 616 3.66 -36.89 6.83
CA ILE A 616 3.26 -36.63 8.21
C ILE A 616 3.26 -35.10 8.37
N ASN A 617 2.12 -34.55 8.74
CA ASN A 617 1.90 -33.12 8.86
C ASN A 617 1.10 -32.80 10.14
N GLU A 618 0.78 -31.54 10.34
CA GLU A 618 0.10 -31.01 11.52
C GLU A 618 -1.31 -31.62 11.72
N ASP A 619 -1.89 -32.19 10.67
CA ASP A 619 -3.19 -32.87 10.67
C ASP A 619 -3.11 -34.32 11.20
N TYR A 620 -1.99 -34.72 11.82
CA TYR A 620 -1.72 -36.09 12.27
C TYR A 620 -2.81 -36.69 13.17
N ASN A 621 -3.54 -35.85 13.92
CA ASN A 621 -4.62 -36.26 14.82
C ASN A 621 -5.73 -37.06 14.12
N HIS A 622 -5.99 -36.78 12.84
CA HIS A 622 -6.97 -37.51 12.03
C HIS A 622 -6.58 -38.96 11.75
N TYR A 623 -5.30 -39.30 11.90
CA TYR A 623 -4.76 -40.63 11.59
C TYR A 623 -4.49 -41.47 12.84
N ILE A 624 -4.51 -40.87 14.04
CA ILE A 624 -4.20 -41.55 15.32
C ILE A 624 -5.42 -41.73 16.23
N SER A 625 -6.49 -40.93 16.07
CA SER A 625 -7.65 -40.95 16.96
C SER A 625 -8.96 -41.26 16.22
N HIS A 626 -9.79 -42.13 16.79
CA HIS A 626 -11.11 -42.47 16.27
C HIS A 626 -12.18 -41.55 16.88
N PHE A 627 -12.72 -40.64 16.08
CA PHE A 627 -13.76 -39.71 16.51
C PHE A 627 -15.13 -40.43 16.64
N HIS A 628 -15.72 -40.44 17.84
CA HIS A 628 -17.03 -41.06 18.07
C HIS A 628 -18.17 -40.16 17.56
N PRO A 629 -19.06 -40.64 16.66
CA PRO A 629 -20.21 -39.89 16.18
C PRO A 629 -21.21 -39.66 17.34
N GLY A 630 -21.28 -38.42 17.83
CA GLY A 630 -22.13 -37.98 18.95
C GLY A 630 -21.54 -36.79 19.74
N SER A 631 -20.23 -36.60 19.67
CA SER A 631 -19.52 -35.39 20.11
C SER A 631 -19.48 -34.34 18.99
N ILE A 632 -19.33 -33.05 19.32
CA ILE A 632 -19.09 -31.97 18.35
C ILE A 632 -17.90 -32.35 17.47
N ALA A 633 -18.03 -32.17 16.14
CA ALA A 633 -16.95 -32.46 15.19
C ALA A 633 -15.60 -31.93 15.70
N GLN A 634 -14.53 -32.71 15.55
CA GLN A 634 -13.25 -32.36 16.14
C GLN A 634 -12.79 -30.95 15.76
N GLU A 635 -13.02 -30.53 14.52
CA GLU A 635 -12.71 -29.19 14.06
C GLU A 635 -13.47 -28.11 14.85
N ASP A 636 -14.76 -28.31 15.09
CA ASP A 636 -15.58 -27.41 15.91
C ASP A 636 -15.16 -27.44 17.39
N ASN A 637 -14.64 -28.57 17.88
CA ASN A 637 -14.11 -28.69 19.25
C ASN A 637 -12.77 -27.98 19.41
N ASP A 638 -11.89 -28.07 18.42
CA ASP A 638 -10.62 -27.34 18.37
C ASP A 638 -10.89 -25.83 18.32
N PHE A 639 -11.91 -25.39 17.57
CA PHE A 639 -12.39 -24.00 17.61
C PHE A 639 -12.98 -23.59 18.96
N LEU A 640 -13.62 -24.51 19.71
CA LEU A 640 -14.06 -24.20 21.08
C LEU A 640 -12.89 -24.05 22.05
N LEU A 641 -11.85 -24.89 21.90
CA LEU A 641 -10.65 -24.83 22.71
C LEU A 641 -9.86 -23.56 22.44
N SER A 642 -9.76 -23.10 21.18
CA SER A 642 -9.07 -21.85 20.83
C SER A 642 -9.68 -20.59 21.46
N LEU A 643 -10.91 -20.66 21.98
CA LEU A 643 -11.57 -19.54 22.69
C LEU A 643 -11.17 -19.45 24.17
N LEU A 644 -10.40 -20.42 24.69
CA LEU A 644 -9.87 -20.41 26.05
C LEU A 644 -8.69 -19.40 26.18
N PRO A 645 -8.51 -18.76 27.34
CA PRO A 645 -7.51 -17.69 27.51
C PRO A 645 -6.05 -18.11 27.28
N SER A 646 -5.74 -19.40 27.36
CA SER A 646 -4.40 -19.97 27.22
C SER A 646 -4.08 -20.48 25.81
N GLU A 647 -5.06 -20.49 24.91
CA GLU A 647 -4.95 -21.11 23.58
C GLU A 647 -4.80 -20.05 22.48
N LYS A 648 -4.13 -20.44 21.38
CA LYS A 648 -3.91 -19.54 20.23
C LYS A 648 -5.16 -19.50 19.32
N PRO A 649 -5.48 -18.34 18.72
CA PRO A 649 -6.51 -18.25 17.68
C PRO A 649 -6.18 -19.18 16.51
N LEU A 650 -7.21 -19.83 15.97
CA LEU A 650 -7.10 -20.61 14.74
C LEU A 650 -7.14 -19.69 13.51
N PRO A 651 -6.65 -20.15 12.34
CA PRO A 651 -6.77 -19.42 11.08
C PRO A 651 -8.23 -19.07 10.74
N TYR A 652 -8.45 -17.93 10.07
CA TYR A 652 -9.81 -17.47 9.72
C TYR A 652 -10.57 -18.44 8.81
N THR A 653 -9.85 -19.23 8.02
CA THR A 653 -10.36 -20.25 7.08
C THR A 653 -10.61 -21.62 7.71
N HIS A 654 -10.38 -21.77 9.03
CA HIS A 654 -10.60 -23.03 9.73
C HIS A 654 -12.03 -23.56 9.49
N LYS A 655 -12.14 -24.79 8.99
CA LYS A 655 -13.43 -25.34 8.55
C LYS A 655 -14.30 -25.69 9.76
N LEU A 656 -15.52 -25.17 9.78
CA LEU A 656 -16.54 -25.51 10.79
C LEU A 656 -17.60 -26.42 10.15
N LYS A 657 -17.96 -27.52 10.83
CA LYS A 657 -18.91 -28.52 10.30
C LYS A 657 -20.32 -28.29 10.83
N GLU A 658 -20.49 -28.24 12.15
CA GLU A 658 -21.78 -28.04 12.82
C GLU A 658 -21.88 -26.69 13.53
N ILE A 659 -21.82 -25.60 12.76
CA ILE A 659 -21.86 -24.22 13.27
C ILE A 659 -23.09 -23.98 14.17
N SER A 660 -24.24 -24.59 13.84
CA SER A 660 -25.49 -24.47 14.60
C SER A 660 -25.40 -25.04 16.03
N SER A 661 -24.67 -26.14 16.21
CA SER A 661 -24.39 -26.78 17.50
C SER A 661 -23.29 -26.04 18.25
N LEU A 662 -22.25 -25.63 17.53
CA LEU A 662 -21.09 -24.90 18.04
C LEU A 662 -21.47 -23.56 18.69
N ILE A 663 -22.27 -22.73 18.00
CA ILE A 663 -22.71 -21.42 18.48
C ILE A 663 -23.49 -21.47 19.80
N LYS A 664 -24.15 -22.61 20.10
CA LYS A 664 -24.86 -22.82 21.37
C LYS A 664 -23.90 -23.06 22.54
N ARG A 665 -22.68 -23.53 22.27
CA ARG A 665 -21.65 -23.82 23.29
C ARG A 665 -20.66 -22.66 23.50
N ILE A 666 -20.53 -21.76 22.52
CA ILE A 666 -19.73 -20.54 22.67
C ILE A 666 -20.39 -19.59 23.68
N LYS A 667 -19.67 -19.23 24.74
CA LYS A 667 -20.12 -18.24 25.72
C LYS A 667 -20.28 -16.86 25.07
N PRO A 668 -21.31 -16.06 25.39
CA PRO A 668 -21.51 -14.73 24.82
C PRO A 668 -20.30 -13.80 24.93
N GLU A 669 -19.54 -13.89 26.02
CA GLU A 669 -18.32 -13.11 26.26
C GLU A 669 -17.20 -13.39 25.25
N ASN A 670 -17.17 -14.60 24.66
CA ASN A 670 -16.14 -14.99 23.70
C ASN A 670 -16.34 -14.34 22.32
N PHE A 671 -17.52 -13.81 22.00
CA PHE A 671 -17.77 -13.11 20.73
C PHE A 671 -17.06 -11.74 20.62
N GLY A 672 -16.46 -11.26 21.72
CA GLY A 672 -15.59 -10.08 21.71
C GLY A 672 -14.09 -10.39 21.71
N LYS A 673 -13.69 -11.66 21.52
CA LYS A 673 -12.29 -12.10 21.51
C LYS A 673 -11.80 -12.36 20.09
N GLU A 674 -10.51 -12.19 19.85
CA GLU A 674 -9.88 -12.38 18.53
C GLU A 674 -10.06 -13.80 17.98
N ALA A 675 -10.02 -14.82 18.84
CA ALA A 675 -10.20 -16.22 18.45
C ALA A 675 -11.59 -16.56 17.89
N ILE A 676 -12.58 -15.64 17.95
CA ILE A 676 -13.90 -15.85 17.34
C ILE A 676 -13.89 -15.62 15.81
N LEU A 677 -12.87 -14.96 15.28
CA LEU A 677 -12.83 -14.52 13.89
C LEU A 677 -12.67 -15.73 12.95
N ASN A 678 -13.75 -16.08 12.27
CA ASN A 678 -13.81 -17.19 11.31
C ASN A 678 -14.80 -16.86 10.19
N LEU A 679 -14.41 -17.08 8.94
CA LEU A 679 -15.19 -16.66 7.77
C LEU A 679 -16.57 -17.35 7.73
N SER A 680 -16.60 -18.68 7.87
CA SER A 680 -17.84 -19.48 7.85
C SER A 680 -18.76 -19.17 9.03
N LEU A 681 -18.21 -18.79 10.19
CA LEU A 681 -19.00 -18.36 11.33
C LEU A 681 -19.76 -17.06 11.06
N ILE A 682 -19.13 -16.09 10.39
CA ILE A 682 -19.77 -14.81 10.06
C ILE A 682 -20.91 -15.01 9.05
N ASP A 683 -20.69 -15.80 8.00
CA ASP A 683 -21.74 -16.15 7.03
C ASP A 683 -22.95 -16.76 7.73
N TYR A 684 -22.72 -17.74 8.61
CA TYR A 684 -23.80 -18.35 9.38
C TYR A 684 -24.53 -17.35 10.30
N LEU A 685 -23.81 -16.43 10.96
CA LEU A 685 -24.41 -15.42 11.83
C LEU A 685 -25.32 -14.45 11.05
N ILE A 686 -24.94 -14.11 9.82
CA ILE A 686 -25.70 -13.25 8.91
C ILE A 686 -26.95 -13.98 8.40
N GLU A 687 -26.79 -15.16 7.83
CA GLU A 687 -27.88 -15.97 7.26
C GLU A 687 -28.96 -16.32 8.29
N ASN A 688 -28.53 -16.61 9.53
CA ASN A 688 -29.42 -16.96 10.65
C ASN A 688 -29.86 -15.76 11.50
N LYS A 689 -29.61 -14.52 11.02
CA LYS A 689 -30.05 -13.26 11.64
C LYS A 689 -29.66 -13.14 13.13
N LYS A 690 -28.47 -13.61 13.51
CA LYS A 690 -27.95 -13.54 14.90
C LYS A 690 -27.31 -12.19 15.19
N THR A 691 -28.11 -11.12 15.07
CA THR A 691 -27.65 -9.72 15.08
C THR A 691 -26.87 -9.29 16.32
N VAL A 692 -27.21 -9.78 17.51
CA VAL A 692 -26.49 -9.44 18.75
C VAL A 692 -25.06 -9.98 18.75
N LYS A 693 -24.90 -11.25 18.34
CA LYS A 693 -23.58 -11.91 18.27
C LYS A 693 -22.73 -11.30 17.15
N LEU A 694 -23.34 -11.04 16.00
CA LEU A 694 -22.69 -10.33 14.89
C LEU A 694 -22.19 -8.95 15.33
N LYS A 695 -23.02 -8.16 16.03
CA LYS A 695 -22.62 -6.84 16.54
C LYS A 695 -21.41 -6.91 17.47
N GLN A 696 -21.31 -7.92 18.34
CA GLN A 696 -20.14 -8.07 19.22
C GLN A 696 -18.84 -8.32 18.44
N VAL A 697 -18.91 -9.14 17.38
CA VAL A 697 -17.76 -9.36 16.49
C VAL A 697 -17.44 -8.09 15.71
N ILE A 698 -18.45 -7.39 15.21
CA ILE A 698 -18.24 -6.12 14.50
C ILE A 698 -17.63 -5.06 15.43
N THR A 699 -18.07 -4.92 16.69
CA THR A 699 -17.44 -4.01 17.66
C THR A 699 -15.97 -4.35 17.92
N LEU A 700 -15.59 -5.62 17.85
CA LEU A 700 -14.18 -6.03 17.89
C LEU A 700 -13.41 -5.51 16.65
N LEU A 701 -14.02 -5.63 15.46
CA LEU A 701 -13.45 -5.18 14.19
C LEU A 701 -13.43 -3.66 14.03
N SER A 702 -14.33 -2.93 14.70
CA SER A 702 -14.40 -1.46 14.71
C SER A 702 -13.29 -0.78 15.55
N LYS A 703 -12.29 -1.54 16.03
CA LYS A 703 -11.12 -1.00 16.73
C LYS A 703 -9.98 -0.77 15.75
N ASP A 704 -9.30 0.37 15.89
CA ASP A 704 -8.11 0.77 15.11
C ASP A 704 -6.92 -0.21 15.32
N ASN A 705 -6.97 -1.40 14.73
CA ASN A 705 -5.89 -2.38 14.77
C ASN A 705 -5.71 -3.05 13.38
N GLN A 706 -4.47 -3.48 13.09
CA GLN A 706 -4.13 -4.09 11.80
C GLN A 706 -4.79 -5.47 11.59
N MET A 707 -5.12 -6.18 12.67
CA MET A 707 -5.76 -7.49 12.63
C MET A 707 -7.19 -7.40 12.07
N SER A 708 -7.96 -6.42 12.53
CA SER A 708 -9.32 -6.12 12.08
C SER A 708 -9.36 -5.83 10.59
N LEU A 709 -8.41 -5.03 10.07
CA LEU A 709 -8.26 -4.81 8.64
C LEU A 709 -8.03 -6.11 7.86
N GLY A 710 -7.10 -6.94 8.37
CA GLY A 710 -6.78 -8.22 7.75
C GLY A 710 -8.01 -9.11 7.61
N PHE A 711 -8.78 -9.24 8.68
CA PHE A 711 -10.02 -10.02 8.66
C PHE A 711 -11.10 -9.41 7.76
N ILE A 712 -11.31 -8.08 7.82
CA ILE A 712 -12.30 -7.39 6.97
C ILE A 712 -11.99 -7.61 5.49
N GLU A 713 -10.73 -7.50 5.09
CA GLU A 713 -10.31 -7.72 3.71
C GLU A 713 -10.54 -9.17 3.27
N GLU A 714 -10.11 -10.13 4.08
CA GLU A 714 -10.27 -11.56 3.76
C GLU A 714 -11.76 -11.95 3.68
N TYR A 715 -12.59 -11.41 4.57
CA TYR A 715 -14.03 -11.63 4.54
C TYR A 715 -14.71 -10.94 3.35
N ILE A 716 -14.35 -9.71 3.00
CA ILE A 716 -14.90 -9.03 1.81
C ILE A 716 -14.59 -9.82 0.54
N ASN A 717 -13.41 -10.42 0.44
CA ASN A 717 -13.03 -11.23 -0.72
C ASN A 717 -13.71 -12.61 -0.74
N HIS A 718 -13.92 -13.22 0.43
CA HIS A 718 -14.57 -14.53 0.58
C HIS A 718 -16.10 -14.48 0.40
N ALA A 719 -16.76 -13.52 1.02
CA ALA A 719 -18.21 -13.53 1.18
C ALA A 719 -18.98 -13.32 -0.13
N GLU A 720 -20.10 -14.04 -0.28
CA GLU A 720 -21.10 -13.78 -1.31
C GLU A 720 -21.68 -12.37 -1.18
N GLU A 721 -22.20 -11.83 -2.29
CA GLU A 721 -22.62 -10.43 -2.38
C GLU A 721 -23.65 -10.02 -1.31
N VAL A 722 -24.60 -10.90 -0.99
CA VAL A 722 -25.64 -10.64 0.02
C VAL A 722 -25.01 -10.54 1.42
N ASN A 723 -24.16 -11.49 1.80
CA ASN A 723 -23.51 -11.51 3.10
C ASN A 723 -22.52 -10.34 3.25
N ARG A 724 -21.77 -10.04 2.18
CA ARG A 724 -20.86 -8.89 2.11
C ARG A 724 -21.58 -7.57 2.37
N ALA A 725 -22.75 -7.37 1.75
CA ALA A 725 -23.55 -6.16 1.94
C ALA A 725 -24.00 -5.99 3.41
N VAL A 726 -24.52 -7.05 4.03
CA VAL A 726 -24.98 -7.02 5.44
C VAL A 726 -23.81 -6.77 6.39
N PHE A 727 -22.69 -7.44 6.17
CA PHE A 727 -21.49 -7.27 6.97
C PHE A 727 -20.95 -5.84 6.88
N PHE A 728 -20.75 -5.35 5.66
CA PHE A 728 -20.20 -4.00 5.42
C PHE A 728 -21.11 -2.91 5.99
N LYS A 729 -22.43 -3.06 5.84
CA LYS A 729 -23.41 -2.14 6.45
C LYS A 729 -23.30 -2.14 7.98
N THR A 730 -23.29 -3.32 8.60
CA THR A 730 -23.19 -3.43 10.06
C THR A 730 -21.87 -2.86 10.59
N LEU A 731 -20.77 -3.04 9.83
CA LEU A 731 -19.46 -2.49 10.12
C LEU A 731 -19.48 -0.97 10.11
N ALA A 732 -19.99 -0.35 9.05
CA ALA A 732 -20.06 1.11 8.90
C ALA A 732 -20.99 1.75 9.96
N GLU A 733 -22.11 1.11 10.32
CA GLU A 733 -23.00 1.59 11.39
C GLU A 733 -22.31 1.63 12.77
N SER A 734 -21.30 0.79 12.98
CA SER A 734 -20.57 0.63 14.25
C SER A 734 -19.22 1.35 14.28
N TRP A 735 -18.71 1.80 13.12
CA TRP A 735 -17.39 2.43 12.98
C TRP A 735 -17.47 3.73 12.18
N ASP A 736 -17.84 4.82 12.84
CA ASP A 736 -17.95 6.13 12.19
C ASP A 736 -16.59 6.60 11.60
N GLY A 737 -15.48 6.28 12.29
CA GLY A 737 -14.11 6.64 11.87
C GLY A 737 -13.50 5.78 10.75
N MET A 738 -14.28 4.88 10.13
CA MET A 738 -13.78 3.92 9.14
C MET A 738 -13.09 4.61 7.95
N TRP A 739 -13.68 5.68 7.40
CA TRP A 739 -13.12 6.37 6.24
C TRP A 739 -11.78 7.07 6.53
N ILE A 740 -11.68 7.72 7.70
CA ILE A 740 -10.44 8.34 8.17
C ILE A 740 -9.35 7.29 8.32
N TYR A 741 -9.69 6.14 8.89
CA TYR A 741 -8.74 5.05 9.07
C TYR A 741 -8.25 4.48 7.73
N LEU A 742 -9.16 4.28 6.75
CA LEU A 742 -8.81 3.82 5.41
C LEU A 742 -7.90 4.80 4.66
N THR A 743 -8.14 6.11 4.77
CA THR A 743 -7.38 7.13 4.03
C THR A 743 -6.05 7.51 4.70
N ASP A 744 -6.05 7.73 6.02
CA ASP A 744 -4.89 8.26 6.73
C ASP A 744 -3.99 7.18 7.36
N LYS A 745 -4.56 6.07 7.84
CA LYS A 745 -3.84 5.07 8.66
C LYS A 745 -3.54 3.76 7.94
N SER A 746 -4.23 3.48 6.83
CA SER A 746 -4.04 2.24 6.09
C SER A 746 -2.91 2.35 5.05
N ASN A 747 -2.27 1.20 4.81
CA ASN A 747 -1.28 1.04 3.73
C ASN A 747 -1.94 0.76 2.38
N PHE A 748 -3.22 1.10 2.19
CA PHE A 748 -3.92 0.87 0.93
C PHE A 748 -3.52 1.85 -0.16
N THR A 749 -3.41 1.32 -1.38
CA THR A 749 -3.25 2.09 -2.62
C THR A 749 -4.54 2.83 -2.97
N THR A 750 -4.44 3.86 -3.82
CA THR A 750 -5.60 4.61 -4.31
C THR A 750 -6.69 3.69 -4.88
N ASP A 751 -6.34 2.71 -5.71
CA ASP A 751 -7.29 1.76 -6.31
C ASP A 751 -8.09 0.96 -5.28
N LYS A 752 -7.45 0.63 -4.15
CA LYS A 752 -8.12 -0.06 -3.04
C LYS A 752 -9.05 0.87 -2.29
N ILE A 753 -8.63 2.10 -2.01
CA ILE A 753 -9.48 3.12 -1.39
C ILE A 753 -10.72 3.35 -2.26
N GLU A 754 -10.56 3.45 -3.57
CA GLU A 754 -11.66 3.57 -4.53
C GLU A 754 -12.59 2.34 -4.53
N SER A 755 -12.06 1.14 -4.30
CA SER A 755 -12.88 -0.07 -4.15
C SER A 755 -13.74 -0.04 -2.88
N TYR A 756 -13.20 0.47 -1.77
CA TYR A 756 -13.98 0.71 -0.54
C TYR A 756 -15.00 1.84 -0.72
N LEU A 757 -14.64 2.89 -1.46
CA LEU A 757 -15.54 3.97 -1.83
C LEU A 757 -16.73 3.45 -2.65
N PHE A 758 -16.48 2.56 -3.61
CA PHE A 758 -17.55 1.85 -4.32
C PHE A 758 -18.46 1.06 -3.36
N TYR A 759 -17.91 0.34 -2.39
CA TYR A 759 -18.71 -0.40 -1.39
C TYR A 759 -19.55 0.50 -0.48
N ILE A 760 -19.04 1.67 -0.10
CA ILE A 760 -19.78 2.69 0.66
C ILE A 760 -21.05 3.07 -0.10
N PHE A 761 -20.93 3.45 -1.36
CA PHE A 761 -22.08 3.92 -2.14
C PHE A 761 -22.96 2.79 -2.68
N LYS A 762 -22.45 1.55 -2.78
CA LYS A 762 -23.23 0.38 -3.19
C LYS A 762 -24.06 -0.22 -2.06
N TYR A 763 -23.53 -0.31 -0.84
CA TYR A 763 -24.14 -1.10 0.25
C TYR A 763 -24.75 -0.25 1.37
N LEU A 764 -24.33 0.99 1.55
CA LEU A 764 -24.81 1.84 2.64
C LEU A 764 -26.00 2.69 2.22
N ASP A 765 -26.86 2.98 3.20
CA ASP A 765 -27.92 3.98 3.08
C ASP A 765 -27.40 5.38 3.39
N GLN A 766 -28.11 6.40 2.91
CA GLN A 766 -27.68 7.79 2.98
C GLN A 766 -27.38 8.26 4.41
N ALA A 767 -28.17 7.80 5.39
CA ALA A 767 -27.96 8.16 6.80
C ALA A 767 -26.61 7.65 7.33
N THR A 768 -26.19 6.44 6.92
CA THR A 768 -24.93 5.85 7.33
C THR A 768 -23.74 6.47 6.58
N ILE A 769 -23.87 6.75 5.28
CA ILE A 769 -22.84 7.46 4.51
C ILE A 769 -22.50 8.80 5.16
N ASN A 770 -23.52 9.55 5.58
CA ASN A 770 -23.35 10.83 6.26
C ASN A 770 -22.65 10.71 7.64
N ARG A 771 -22.78 9.57 8.33
CA ARG A 771 -22.07 9.33 9.60
C ARG A 771 -20.60 9.01 9.39
N VAL A 772 -20.28 8.35 8.27
CA VAL A 772 -18.90 7.98 7.89
C VAL A 772 -18.13 9.20 7.37
N ASP A 773 -18.80 10.22 6.83
CA ASP A 773 -18.21 11.51 6.42
C ASP A 773 -17.89 12.42 7.63
N ILE A 774 -16.98 11.98 8.49
CA ILE A 774 -16.50 12.78 9.63
C ILE A 774 -15.64 13.95 9.13
N SER A 775 -15.98 15.15 9.59
CA SER A 775 -15.27 16.40 9.24
C SER A 775 -15.18 16.66 7.73
N ASP A 776 -16.20 16.22 6.98
CA ASP A 776 -16.29 16.32 5.53
C ASP A 776 -15.10 15.68 4.77
N LYS A 777 -14.36 14.76 5.41
CA LYS A 777 -13.20 14.09 4.77
C LYS A 777 -13.57 13.25 3.57
N LEU A 778 -14.72 12.58 3.59
CA LEU A 778 -15.23 11.84 2.43
C LEU A 778 -15.65 12.83 1.34
N SER A 779 -16.30 13.93 1.73
CA SER A 779 -16.67 15.00 0.80
C SER A 779 -15.47 15.64 0.10
N ILE A 780 -14.40 15.96 0.85
CA ILE A 780 -13.16 16.53 0.33
C ILE A 780 -12.49 15.55 -0.63
N TYR A 781 -12.34 14.28 -0.22
CA TYR A 781 -11.71 13.26 -1.07
C TYR A 781 -12.42 13.14 -2.42
N ILE A 782 -13.77 13.07 -2.43
CA ILE A 782 -14.55 13.00 -3.67
C ILE A 782 -14.37 14.29 -4.50
N GLY A 783 -14.32 15.46 -3.88
CA GLY A 783 -14.12 16.74 -4.58
C GLY A 783 -12.75 16.87 -5.27
N GLU A 784 -11.73 16.21 -4.74
CA GLU A 784 -10.37 16.16 -5.30
C GLU A 784 -10.19 15.08 -6.39
N MET A 785 -11.15 14.17 -6.57
CA MET A 785 -11.03 13.09 -7.56
C MET A 785 -11.07 13.62 -9.00
N GLU A 786 -10.12 13.17 -9.82
CA GLU A 786 -10.08 13.51 -11.25
C GLU A 786 -11.07 12.71 -12.10
N ASN A 787 -11.44 11.51 -11.63
CA ASN A 787 -12.28 10.58 -12.35
C ASN A 787 -13.23 9.86 -11.38
N LEU A 788 -14.47 9.62 -11.81
CA LEU A 788 -15.54 8.96 -11.06
C LEU A 788 -15.77 7.50 -11.50
N ASN A 789 -14.83 6.92 -12.24
CA ASN A 789 -14.87 5.55 -12.77
C ASN A 789 -15.21 4.47 -11.73
N CYS A 790 -14.80 4.67 -10.47
CA CYS A 790 -15.08 3.71 -9.40
C CYS A 790 -16.59 3.53 -9.16
N PHE A 791 -17.42 4.53 -9.45
CA PHE A 791 -18.88 4.51 -9.27
C PHE A 791 -19.64 3.91 -10.44
N TYR A 792 -19.02 3.83 -11.62
CA TYR A 792 -19.67 3.42 -12.87
C TYR A 792 -19.92 1.92 -12.99
N LYS A 793 -19.34 1.12 -12.08
CA LYS A 793 -19.51 -0.34 -12.05
C LYS A 793 -20.94 -0.81 -11.76
N ASN A 794 -21.81 0.06 -11.19
CA ASN A 794 -23.21 -0.27 -10.89
C ASN A 794 -24.12 0.98 -10.96
N GLY A 795 -25.35 0.84 -11.46
CA GLY A 795 -26.32 1.94 -11.53
C GLY A 795 -26.79 2.45 -10.17
N ASP A 796 -26.92 1.56 -9.18
CA ASP A 796 -27.39 1.93 -7.84
C ASP A 796 -26.38 2.81 -7.07
N SER A 797 -25.07 2.61 -7.28
CA SER A 797 -24.03 3.44 -6.66
C SER A 797 -24.04 4.87 -7.20
N ILE A 798 -24.38 5.07 -8.47
CA ILE A 798 -24.51 6.41 -9.07
C ILE A 798 -25.69 7.16 -8.45
N ASN A 799 -26.82 6.48 -8.23
CA ASN A 799 -27.98 7.11 -7.60
C ASN A 799 -27.70 7.49 -6.14
N SER A 800 -27.05 6.61 -5.38
CA SER A 800 -26.59 6.88 -4.01
C SER A 800 -25.60 8.06 -3.98
N LEU A 801 -24.67 8.13 -4.94
CA LEU A 801 -23.76 9.27 -5.08
C LEU A 801 -24.54 10.57 -5.37
N LYS A 802 -25.49 10.57 -6.31
CA LYS A 802 -26.33 11.73 -6.60
C LYS A 802 -27.07 12.21 -5.33
N ASP A 803 -27.59 11.30 -4.52
CA ASP A 803 -28.28 11.64 -3.27
C ASP A 803 -27.33 12.23 -2.21
N PHE A 804 -26.10 11.74 -2.08
CA PHE A 804 -25.08 12.33 -1.23
C PHE A 804 -24.67 13.73 -1.70
N LEU A 805 -24.47 13.88 -3.01
CA LEU A 805 -24.11 15.15 -3.65
C LEU A 805 -25.15 16.27 -3.43
N LYS A 806 -26.43 15.93 -3.24
CA LYS A 806 -27.49 16.93 -2.92
C LYS A 806 -27.22 17.71 -1.62
N LYS A 807 -26.38 17.20 -0.72
CA LYS A 807 -25.97 17.90 0.51
C LYS A 807 -25.21 19.20 0.20
N GLY A 808 -24.57 19.29 -0.97
CA GLY A 808 -23.85 20.48 -1.42
C GLY A 808 -22.48 20.72 -0.76
N THR A 809 -21.98 19.77 0.03
CA THR A 809 -20.64 19.87 0.66
C THR A 809 -19.51 19.53 -0.29
N VAL A 810 -19.78 18.71 -1.30
CA VAL A 810 -18.79 18.33 -2.32
C VAL A 810 -18.73 19.39 -3.40
N LYS A 811 -17.53 19.94 -3.64
CA LYS A 811 -17.24 20.77 -4.80
C LYS A 811 -16.07 20.18 -5.57
N PHE A 812 -16.32 19.77 -6.81
CA PHE A 812 -15.29 19.21 -7.67
C PHE A 812 -14.34 20.29 -8.18
N GLU A 813 -13.03 20.07 -8.03
CA GLU A 813 -11.99 21.00 -8.48
C GLU A 813 -11.49 20.68 -9.89
N ASN A 814 -11.35 19.40 -10.21
CA ASN A 814 -10.78 18.95 -11.48
C ASN A 814 -11.44 17.64 -11.87
N LEU A 815 -12.36 17.64 -12.84
CA LEU A 815 -12.96 16.42 -13.36
C LEU A 815 -12.56 16.20 -14.81
N SER A 816 -12.39 14.93 -15.18
CA SER A 816 -12.29 14.48 -16.56
C SER A 816 -13.68 14.04 -17.05
N TYR A 817 -14.08 14.53 -18.22
CA TYR A 817 -15.39 14.21 -18.77
C TYR A 817 -15.44 12.79 -19.34
N ASP A 818 -16.47 12.03 -18.96
CA ASP A 818 -16.75 10.70 -19.49
C ASP A 818 -18.07 10.72 -20.29
N HIS A 819 -17.99 10.33 -21.57
CA HIS A 819 -19.13 10.29 -22.49
C HIS A 819 -20.19 9.26 -22.07
N ASP A 820 -19.78 8.14 -21.48
CA ASP A 820 -20.68 7.04 -21.15
C ASP A 820 -21.58 7.37 -19.94
N HIS A 821 -21.23 8.40 -19.15
CA HIS A 821 -21.91 8.77 -17.92
C HIS A 821 -22.39 10.23 -17.88
N LYS A 822 -22.82 10.74 -19.05
CA LYS A 822 -23.31 12.11 -19.25
C LYS A 822 -24.31 12.58 -18.18
N GLU A 823 -25.26 11.73 -17.77
CA GLU A 823 -26.31 12.07 -16.80
C GLU A 823 -25.76 12.49 -15.41
N LEU A 824 -24.63 11.95 -14.98
CA LEU A 824 -24.02 12.35 -13.70
C LEU A 824 -23.39 13.74 -13.81
N PHE A 825 -22.71 14.02 -14.91
CA PHE A 825 -22.14 15.34 -15.17
C PHE A 825 -23.23 16.40 -15.38
N GLU A 826 -24.36 16.06 -16.02
CA GLU A 826 -25.55 16.93 -16.06
C GLU A 826 -26.08 17.21 -14.65
N PHE A 827 -26.11 16.20 -13.77
CA PHE A 827 -26.51 16.39 -12.37
C PHE A 827 -25.56 17.32 -11.59
N ILE A 828 -24.25 17.14 -11.73
CA ILE A 828 -23.21 17.98 -11.08
C ILE A 828 -23.33 19.43 -11.57
N TYR A 829 -23.50 19.59 -12.88
CA TYR A 829 -23.73 20.88 -13.53
C TYR A 829 -25.01 21.54 -13.01
N ASP A 830 -26.11 20.78 -12.94
CA ASP A 830 -27.43 21.28 -12.58
C ASP A 830 -27.56 21.77 -11.14
N HIS A 831 -26.68 21.29 -10.25
CA HIS A 831 -26.67 21.60 -8.82
C HIS A 831 -25.46 22.45 -8.39
N ASN A 832 -24.66 22.97 -9.33
CA ASN A 832 -23.49 23.83 -9.06
C ASN A 832 -22.46 23.19 -8.11
N LEU A 833 -22.21 21.89 -8.26
CA LEU A 833 -21.33 21.10 -7.38
C LEU A 833 -19.85 21.14 -7.77
N TYR A 834 -19.40 22.24 -8.37
CA TYR A 834 -18.03 22.39 -8.87
C TYR A 834 -17.45 23.73 -8.44
N VAL A 835 -16.13 23.79 -8.30
CA VAL A 835 -15.41 25.04 -8.04
C VAL A 835 -15.32 25.85 -9.33
N ILE A 836 -15.53 27.17 -9.23
CA ILE A 836 -15.37 28.09 -10.35
C ILE A 836 -13.87 28.25 -10.63
N ASN A 837 -13.40 27.51 -11.63
CA ASN A 837 -12.04 27.60 -12.14
C ASN A 837 -12.03 27.38 -13.67
N GLU A 838 -10.89 27.66 -14.32
CA GLU A 838 -10.73 27.55 -15.77
C GLU A 838 -11.11 26.15 -16.29
N ARG A 839 -10.70 25.09 -15.58
CA ARG A 839 -10.86 23.70 -16.01
C ARG A 839 -12.31 23.25 -16.00
N MET A 840 -13.02 23.50 -14.91
CA MET A 840 -14.44 23.12 -14.76
C MET A 840 -15.35 23.89 -15.70
N ILE A 841 -15.11 25.20 -15.88
CA ILE A 841 -15.84 26.01 -16.87
C ILE A 841 -15.60 25.46 -18.28
N SER A 842 -14.33 25.19 -18.62
CA SER A 842 -13.98 24.62 -19.93
C SER A 842 -14.62 23.25 -20.14
N LEU A 843 -14.65 22.39 -19.12
CA LEU A 843 -15.29 21.07 -19.19
C LEU A 843 -16.77 21.18 -19.57
N PHE A 844 -17.53 22.05 -18.90
CA PHE A 844 -18.95 22.15 -19.16
C PHE A 844 -19.26 22.84 -20.49
N ILE A 845 -18.47 23.85 -20.87
CA ILE A 845 -18.67 24.55 -22.14
C ILE A 845 -18.29 23.64 -23.32
N LEU A 846 -17.14 22.96 -23.28
CA LEU A 846 -16.68 22.14 -24.41
C LEU A 846 -17.51 20.87 -24.64
N ASN A 847 -18.02 20.25 -23.58
CA ASN A 847 -18.70 18.95 -23.69
C ASN A 847 -20.21 19.05 -23.73
N PHE A 848 -20.80 20.16 -23.26
CA PHE A 848 -22.24 20.32 -23.25
C PHE A 848 -22.73 21.39 -24.23
N ASP A 849 -21.96 22.39 -24.63
CA ASP A 849 -22.49 23.40 -25.55
C ASP A 849 -22.70 22.85 -26.98
N LEU A 850 -23.95 22.93 -27.46
CA LEU A 850 -24.36 22.43 -28.78
C LEU A 850 -23.92 23.35 -29.93
N LYS A 851 -23.55 24.61 -29.62
CA LYS A 851 -23.15 25.63 -30.61
C LYS A 851 -21.67 25.58 -31.00
N SER A 852 -20.88 24.64 -30.47
CA SER A 852 -19.44 24.50 -30.67
C SER A 852 -18.65 25.78 -30.36
N PRO A 853 -18.29 26.01 -29.09
CA PRO A 853 -17.35 27.06 -28.73
C PRO A 853 -15.93 26.56 -29.04
N ASN A 854 -15.24 27.28 -29.93
CA ASN A 854 -13.80 27.08 -30.14
C ASN A 854 -13.08 27.23 -28.79
N ALA A 855 -12.39 26.18 -28.32
CA ALA A 855 -11.60 26.21 -27.08
C ALA A 855 -10.61 27.40 -27.01
N GLY A 856 -10.22 27.95 -28.17
CA GLY A 856 -9.41 29.18 -28.26
C GLY A 856 -10.12 30.44 -27.73
N LYS A 857 -11.43 30.58 -27.96
CA LYS A 857 -12.22 31.74 -27.51
C LYS A 857 -12.36 31.81 -26.00
N LEU A 858 -12.44 30.67 -25.31
CA LEU A 858 -12.42 30.62 -23.85
C LEU A 858 -11.13 31.18 -23.24
N LYS A 859 -10.03 31.24 -24.00
CA LYS A 859 -8.77 31.81 -23.52
C LYS A 859 -8.67 33.33 -23.77
N THR A 860 -9.40 33.85 -24.76
CA THR A 860 -9.29 35.25 -25.21
C THR A 860 -10.49 36.12 -24.82
N GLU A 861 -11.69 35.52 -24.74
CA GLU A 861 -12.97 36.16 -24.39
C GLU A 861 -13.80 35.23 -23.46
N ASN A 862 -13.29 34.91 -22.27
CA ASN A 862 -13.85 33.87 -21.39
C ASN A 862 -15.28 34.18 -20.91
N TYR A 863 -15.50 35.33 -20.29
CA TYR A 863 -16.80 35.73 -19.74
C TYR A 863 -17.82 35.94 -20.85
N THR A 864 -17.40 36.54 -21.96
CA THR A 864 -18.25 36.72 -23.14
C THR A 864 -18.65 35.39 -23.77
N THR A 865 -17.74 34.41 -23.81
CA THR A 865 -18.06 33.06 -24.26
C THR A 865 -19.05 32.36 -23.31
N ILE A 866 -18.91 32.55 -21.98
CA ILE A 866 -19.87 32.03 -21.00
C ILE A 866 -21.27 32.64 -21.23
N GLN A 867 -21.36 33.96 -21.35
CA GLN A 867 -22.64 34.67 -21.53
C GLN A 867 -23.34 34.34 -22.86
N ASN A 868 -22.57 34.09 -23.93
CA ASN A 868 -23.10 33.71 -25.24
C ASN A 868 -23.42 32.22 -25.38
N SER A 869 -23.09 31.40 -24.38
CA SER A 869 -23.37 29.97 -24.39
C SER A 869 -24.86 29.67 -24.16
N ASP A 870 -25.35 28.53 -24.61
CA ASP A 870 -26.73 28.08 -24.32
C ASP A 870 -26.88 27.52 -22.88
N ARG A 871 -25.93 27.80 -21.99
CA ARG A 871 -25.75 27.18 -20.68
C ARG A 871 -26.23 28.11 -19.56
N SER A 872 -27.55 28.31 -19.49
CA SER A 872 -28.20 29.25 -18.55
C SER A 872 -27.86 29.04 -17.07
N LYS A 873 -27.69 27.79 -16.63
CA LYS A 873 -27.27 27.50 -15.24
C LYS A 873 -25.82 27.88 -14.94
N LEU A 874 -24.89 27.68 -15.87
CA LEU A 874 -23.51 28.14 -15.74
C LEU A 874 -23.45 29.66 -15.64
N ILE A 875 -24.17 30.33 -16.55
CA ILE A 875 -24.31 31.78 -16.56
C ILE A 875 -24.81 32.27 -15.19
N GLN A 876 -25.92 31.69 -14.72
CA GLN A 876 -26.48 32.02 -13.42
C GLN A 876 -25.50 31.77 -12.26
N TYR A 877 -24.75 30.65 -12.29
CA TYR A 877 -23.81 30.30 -11.22
C TYR A 877 -22.62 31.24 -11.17
N VAL A 878 -22.06 31.58 -12.34
CA VAL A 878 -20.97 32.54 -12.48
C VAL A 878 -21.43 33.94 -12.07
N ASP A 879 -22.59 34.39 -12.53
CA ASP A 879 -23.11 35.73 -12.23
C ASP A 879 -23.47 35.90 -10.73
N GLN A 880 -23.95 34.85 -10.07
CA GLN A 880 -24.20 34.86 -8.63
C GLN A 880 -22.91 34.84 -7.78
N ASN A 881 -21.78 34.37 -8.34
CA ASN A 881 -20.49 34.23 -7.65
C ASN A 881 -19.38 34.96 -8.42
N LEU A 882 -19.71 36.14 -8.93
CA LEU A 882 -18.88 36.85 -9.91
C LEU A 882 -17.53 37.30 -9.32
N ASP A 883 -17.48 37.68 -8.04
CA ASP A 883 -16.21 37.97 -7.35
C ASP A 883 -15.23 36.78 -7.42
N LEU A 884 -15.71 35.57 -7.09
CA LEU A 884 -14.90 34.35 -7.11
C LEU A 884 -14.47 33.98 -8.53
N TYR A 885 -15.33 34.20 -9.52
CA TYR A 885 -14.99 33.99 -10.93
C TYR A 885 -13.88 34.95 -11.39
N LEU A 886 -14.00 36.23 -11.07
CA LEU A 886 -13.04 37.25 -11.49
C LEU A 886 -11.65 36.97 -10.91
N GLU A 887 -11.58 36.60 -9.62
CA GLU A 887 -10.34 36.25 -8.94
C GLU A 887 -9.74 34.92 -9.43
N ASN A 888 -10.56 33.86 -9.54
CA ASN A 888 -10.05 32.52 -9.82
C ASN A 888 -9.87 32.20 -11.31
N VAL A 889 -10.48 32.98 -12.21
CA VAL A 889 -10.48 32.72 -13.65
C VAL A 889 -10.05 33.96 -14.42
N PHE A 890 -10.84 35.04 -14.38
CA PHE A 890 -10.65 36.19 -15.26
C PHE A 890 -9.25 36.82 -15.14
N LEU A 891 -8.80 37.08 -13.91
CA LEU A 891 -7.49 37.70 -13.63
C LEU A 891 -6.30 36.76 -13.84
N LYS A 892 -6.52 35.44 -13.75
CA LYS A 892 -5.47 34.42 -13.94
C LYS A 892 -5.23 34.08 -15.41
N LEU A 893 -6.20 34.34 -16.28
CA LEU A 893 -6.09 34.09 -17.71
C LEU A 893 -5.29 35.20 -18.41
N GLU A 894 -4.01 34.94 -18.67
CA GLU A 894 -3.11 35.91 -19.31
C GLU A 894 -3.59 36.39 -20.69
N ASN A 895 -4.28 35.54 -21.45
CA ASN A 895 -4.69 35.85 -22.82
C ASN A 895 -6.08 36.49 -22.92
N ASN A 896 -6.76 36.77 -21.81
CA ASN A 896 -8.14 37.28 -21.83
C ASN A 896 -8.18 38.79 -22.14
N THR A 897 -8.11 39.15 -23.43
CA THR A 897 -8.01 40.54 -23.89
C THR A 897 -9.21 41.02 -24.71
N ASP A 898 -10.01 40.11 -25.24
CA ASP A 898 -10.98 40.39 -26.32
C ASP A 898 -12.44 40.37 -25.82
N GLU A 899 -12.64 40.55 -24.51
CA GLU A 899 -13.96 40.56 -23.88
C GLU A 899 -14.88 41.66 -24.45
N SER A 900 -16.18 41.35 -24.56
CA SER A 900 -17.20 42.29 -25.04
C SER A 900 -17.29 43.51 -24.12
N GLN A 901 -17.37 44.68 -24.75
CA GLN A 901 -17.54 45.97 -24.06
C GLN A 901 -18.82 46.00 -23.21
N GLU A 902 -19.91 45.37 -23.66
CA GLU A 902 -21.17 45.32 -22.90
C GLU A 902 -21.02 44.53 -21.60
N ASN A 903 -20.29 43.41 -21.65
CA ASN A 903 -20.04 42.55 -20.50
C ASN A 903 -19.08 43.21 -19.51
N LEU A 904 -18.00 43.82 -20.00
CA LEU A 904 -17.07 44.59 -19.16
C LEU A 904 -17.77 45.74 -18.45
N CYS A 905 -18.62 46.51 -19.15
CA CYS A 905 -19.42 47.56 -18.52
C CYS A 905 -20.40 47.01 -17.48
N THR A 906 -21.02 45.85 -17.74
CA THR A 906 -21.92 45.19 -16.79
C THR A 906 -21.21 44.81 -15.49
N ILE A 907 -20.01 44.20 -15.60
CA ILE A 907 -19.19 43.84 -14.43
C ILE A 907 -18.78 45.09 -13.64
N LEU A 908 -18.26 46.12 -14.31
CA LEU A 908 -17.75 47.32 -13.66
C LEU A 908 -18.85 48.16 -12.98
N ASN A 909 -20.08 48.09 -13.50
CA ASN A 909 -21.25 48.76 -12.91
C ASN A 909 -21.89 48.01 -11.74
N ASN A 910 -21.50 46.76 -11.48
CA ASN A 910 -22.07 45.99 -10.39
C ASN A 910 -21.48 46.46 -9.05
N GLU A 911 -22.25 47.25 -8.30
CA GLU A 911 -21.78 47.87 -7.05
C GLU A 911 -21.46 46.87 -5.94
N ASP A 912 -22.03 45.68 -5.99
CA ASP A 912 -21.85 44.64 -4.98
C ASP A 912 -20.49 43.91 -5.09
N LEU A 913 -19.73 44.13 -6.18
CA LEU A 913 -18.43 43.49 -6.40
C LEU A 913 -17.29 44.23 -5.72
N ASN A 914 -16.52 43.52 -4.90
CA ASN A 914 -15.38 44.08 -4.18
C ASN A 914 -14.13 44.19 -5.07
N VAL A 915 -13.98 43.30 -6.06
CA VAL A 915 -12.76 43.16 -6.88
C VAL A 915 -12.71 44.09 -8.10
N ARG A 916 -13.63 45.07 -8.20
CA ARG A 916 -13.72 45.96 -9.39
C ARG A 916 -12.47 46.82 -9.61
N PHE A 917 -11.85 47.29 -8.52
CA PHE A 917 -10.62 48.07 -8.61
C PHE A 917 -9.44 47.18 -9.02
N ASP A 918 -9.31 46.00 -8.42
CA ASP A 918 -8.30 45.00 -8.78
C ASP A 918 -8.41 44.59 -10.25
N LEU A 919 -9.65 44.45 -10.74
CA LEU A 919 -9.95 44.15 -12.14
C LEU A 919 -9.42 45.23 -13.08
N VAL A 920 -9.56 46.51 -12.74
CA VAL A 920 -9.08 47.61 -13.56
C VAL A 920 -7.55 47.71 -13.53
N GLU A 921 -6.94 47.50 -12.36
CA GLU A 921 -5.49 47.55 -12.18
C GLU A 921 -4.78 46.42 -12.95
N HIS A 922 -5.25 45.18 -12.77
CA HIS A 922 -4.56 43.97 -13.25
C HIS A 922 -5.14 43.44 -14.57
N GLY A 923 -6.37 43.82 -14.93
CA GLY A 923 -7.06 43.34 -16.13
C GLY A 923 -6.46 43.87 -17.44
N ARG A 924 -6.55 43.07 -18.50
CA ARG A 924 -5.96 43.37 -19.82
C ARG A 924 -7.01 43.80 -20.85
N PHE A 925 -7.75 44.86 -20.55
CA PHE A 925 -8.79 45.40 -21.44
C PHE A 925 -8.71 46.93 -21.58
N SER A 926 -9.49 47.47 -22.51
CA SER A 926 -9.70 48.92 -22.67
C SER A 926 -11.19 49.21 -22.89
N ILE A 927 -11.73 50.19 -22.17
CA ILE A 927 -13.12 50.66 -22.31
C ILE A 927 -13.20 51.71 -23.42
N THR A 928 -14.06 51.46 -24.39
CA THR A 928 -14.27 52.33 -25.57
C THR A 928 -15.14 53.54 -25.25
N ASP A 929 -16.20 53.35 -24.45
CA ASP A 929 -17.20 54.37 -24.11
C ASP A 929 -17.40 54.46 -22.59
N LEU A 930 -16.81 55.50 -21.99
CA LEU A 930 -16.85 55.72 -20.55
C LEU A 930 -18.26 56.10 -20.05
N SER A 931 -19.15 56.58 -20.92
CA SER A 931 -20.50 57.00 -20.56
C SER A 931 -21.38 55.87 -20.04
N LYS A 932 -21.03 54.63 -20.37
CA LYS A 932 -21.70 53.43 -19.90
C LYS A 932 -21.31 53.02 -18.49
N ILE A 933 -20.30 53.65 -17.88
CA ILE A 933 -19.90 53.37 -16.50
C ILE A 933 -20.56 54.40 -15.58
N ASN A 934 -21.32 53.94 -14.59
CA ASN A 934 -22.12 54.82 -13.74
C ASN A 934 -21.32 55.38 -12.54
N ASN A 935 -20.33 54.62 -12.05
CA ASN A 935 -19.60 54.95 -10.82
C ASN A 935 -18.36 55.82 -11.11
N ALA A 936 -18.31 57.01 -10.49
CA ALA A 936 -17.25 58.00 -10.70
C ALA A 936 -15.85 57.55 -10.21
N GLU A 937 -15.78 56.74 -9.15
CA GLU A 937 -14.51 56.24 -8.61
C GLU A 937 -13.89 55.21 -9.56
N ILE A 938 -14.72 54.33 -10.14
CA ILE A 938 -14.28 53.39 -11.17
C ILE A 938 -13.83 54.12 -12.44
N GLN A 939 -14.55 55.17 -12.85
CA GLN A 939 -14.10 56.02 -13.97
C GLN A 939 -12.72 56.64 -13.69
N ALA A 940 -12.50 57.15 -12.47
CA ALA A 940 -11.20 57.71 -12.08
C ALA A 940 -10.09 56.66 -12.19
N VAL A 941 -10.31 55.45 -11.67
CA VAL A 941 -9.32 54.38 -11.66
C VAL A 941 -9.03 53.85 -13.06
N LEU A 942 -10.04 53.77 -13.93
CA LEU A 942 -9.87 53.46 -15.36
C LEU A 942 -8.96 54.48 -16.07
N ILE A 943 -9.07 55.76 -15.71
CA ILE A 943 -8.22 56.83 -16.23
C ILE A 943 -6.79 56.70 -15.67
N ILE A 944 -6.63 56.53 -14.35
CA ILE A 944 -5.31 56.37 -13.70
C ILE A 944 -4.49 55.25 -14.35
N TYR A 945 -5.10 54.07 -14.56
CA TYR A 945 -4.41 52.92 -15.17
C TYR A 945 -4.40 52.91 -16.70
N GLY A 946 -4.90 53.97 -17.35
CA GLY A 946 -4.90 54.09 -18.81
C GLY A 946 -5.76 53.06 -19.54
N LYS A 947 -6.82 52.54 -18.91
CA LYS A 947 -7.71 51.49 -19.42
C LYS A 947 -8.90 52.03 -20.20
N ILE A 948 -8.80 53.26 -20.70
CA ILE A 948 -9.80 53.88 -21.57
C ILE A 948 -9.21 54.16 -22.93
N GLU A 949 -10.04 54.07 -23.97
CA GLU A 949 -9.65 54.54 -25.29
C GLU A 949 -9.47 56.06 -25.25
N THR A 950 -8.28 56.54 -25.64
CA THR A 950 -7.90 57.94 -25.60
C THR A 950 -8.77 58.76 -26.57
N LYS A 951 -9.90 59.27 -26.08
CA LYS A 951 -10.89 60.06 -26.82
C LYS A 951 -11.36 61.26 -26.01
N TRP A 952 -11.59 62.36 -26.70
CA TRP A 952 -12.14 63.58 -26.11
C TRP A 952 -13.49 63.36 -25.44
N GLU A 953 -14.34 62.48 -25.98
CA GLU A 953 -15.65 62.15 -25.43
C GLU A 953 -15.54 61.47 -24.05
N ASN A 954 -14.60 60.55 -23.86
CA ASN A 954 -14.39 59.85 -22.59
C ASN A 954 -13.89 60.80 -21.49
N ILE A 955 -12.99 61.73 -21.84
CA ILE A 955 -12.49 62.75 -20.93
C ILE A 955 -13.62 63.70 -20.51
N LEU A 956 -14.47 64.10 -21.46
CA LEU A 956 -15.60 64.98 -21.18
C LEU A 956 -16.65 64.32 -20.29
N VAL A 957 -16.89 63.01 -20.44
CA VAL A 957 -17.82 62.25 -19.58
C VAL A 957 -17.37 62.33 -18.11
N TYR A 958 -16.09 62.09 -17.84
CA TYR A 958 -15.55 62.15 -16.48
C TYR A 958 -15.58 63.57 -15.93
N TYR A 959 -15.13 64.56 -16.72
CA TYR A 959 -15.19 65.96 -16.33
C TYR A 959 -16.63 66.43 -16.05
N LYS A 960 -17.64 65.94 -16.77
CA LYS A 960 -19.05 66.30 -16.51
C LYS A 960 -19.51 65.87 -15.12
N GLN A 961 -18.97 64.78 -14.58
CA GLN A 961 -19.29 64.30 -13.23
C GLN A 961 -18.55 65.09 -12.15
N ILE A 962 -17.23 65.25 -12.28
CA ILE A 962 -16.37 65.91 -11.28
C ILE A 962 -16.48 67.44 -11.33
N LYS A 963 -16.76 68.00 -12.52
CA LYS A 963 -16.83 69.45 -12.84
C LYS A 963 -15.57 70.23 -12.48
N ALA A 964 -14.42 69.57 -12.48
CA ALA A 964 -13.10 70.16 -12.28
C ALA A 964 -12.03 69.31 -12.98
N PHE A 965 -10.88 69.92 -13.28
CA PHE A 965 -9.67 69.19 -13.62
C PHE A 965 -8.94 68.81 -12.34
N ASP A 966 -9.18 67.60 -11.88
CA ASP A 966 -8.52 67.00 -10.74
C ASP A 966 -7.15 66.41 -11.13
N GLU A 967 -6.41 65.91 -10.14
CA GLU A 967 -5.08 65.32 -10.33
C GLU A 967 -5.11 64.14 -11.33
N VAL A 968 -6.19 63.34 -11.32
CA VAL A 968 -6.38 62.20 -12.24
C VAL A 968 -6.37 62.64 -13.70
N LEU A 969 -7.14 63.67 -14.05
CA LEU A 969 -7.15 64.20 -15.42
C LEU A 969 -5.84 64.88 -15.79
N VAL A 970 -5.21 65.59 -14.85
CA VAL A 970 -3.93 66.27 -15.08
C VAL A 970 -2.83 65.26 -15.40
N ASP A 971 -2.71 64.21 -14.59
CA ASP A 971 -1.70 63.16 -14.78
C ASP A 971 -1.94 62.38 -16.07
N TYR A 972 -3.20 62.01 -16.36
CA TYR A 972 -3.54 61.30 -17.59
C TYR A 972 -3.19 62.11 -18.84
N LEU A 973 -3.43 63.42 -18.84
CA LEU A 973 -3.13 64.30 -19.96
C LEU A 973 -1.63 64.62 -20.07
N ASN A 974 -0.85 64.49 -18.99
CA ASN A 974 0.60 64.66 -19.03
C ASN A 974 1.34 63.46 -19.65
N LEU A 975 0.68 62.32 -19.83
CA LEU A 975 1.25 61.16 -20.49
C LEU A 975 1.42 61.40 -22.00
N LYS A 976 2.64 61.17 -22.49
CA LYS A 976 3.02 61.39 -23.90
C LYS A 976 2.11 60.73 -24.92
N ASP A 977 1.83 59.44 -24.72
CA ASP A 977 0.98 58.68 -25.63
C ASP A 977 -0.46 59.22 -25.69
N ASN A 978 -0.94 59.85 -24.61
CA ASN A 978 -2.30 60.36 -24.54
C ASN A 978 -2.41 61.72 -25.23
N TYR A 979 -1.55 62.69 -24.89
CA TYR A 979 -1.64 64.02 -25.51
C TYR A 979 -1.32 63.99 -27.01
N GLU A 980 -0.40 63.13 -27.48
CA GLU A 980 -0.10 62.98 -28.91
C GLU A 980 -1.26 62.36 -29.70
N LYS A 981 -2.06 61.48 -29.08
CA LYS A 981 -3.27 60.92 -29.70
C LYS A 981 -4.38 61.97 -29.75
N LEU A 982 -4.57 62.72 -28.67
CA LEU A 982 -5.57 63.77 -28.57
C LEU A 982 -5.27 64.96 -29.50
N SER A 983 -4.00 65.32 -29.68
CA SER A 983 -3.57 66.40 -30.60
C SER A 983 -3.79 66.06 -32.07
N LYS A 984 -3.97 64.78 -32.42
CA LYS A 984 -4.33 64.33 -33.78
C LYS A 984 -5.85 64.24 -33.98
N GLN A 985 -6.64 64.29 -32.90
CA GLN A 985 -8.10 64.25 -32.95
C GLN A 985 -8.68 65.65 -33.15
N GLY A 986 -9.77 65.73 -33.92
CA GLY A 986 -10.54 66.96 -34.05
C GLY A 986 -11.21 67.37 -32.73
N TYR A 987 -11.60 68.65 -32.63
CA TYR A 987 -12.23 69.20 -31.44
C TYR A 987 -13.53 68.47 -31.02
N ILE A 988 -13.78 68.41 -29.70
CA ILE A 988 -14.92 67.76 -29.02
C ILE A 988 -16.25 68.01 -29.74
N LYS A 989 -16.96 66.93 -30.10
CA LYS A 989 -18.32 66.97 -30.67
C LYS A 989 -19.39 66.71 -29.60
N ASP A 990 -19.62 67.68 -28.72
CA ASP A 990 -20.71 67.62 -27.72
C ASP A 990 -21.79 68.68 -27.99
N PRO A 991 -23.10 68.36 -27.87
CA PRO A 991 -24.20 69.30 -28.08
C PRO A 991 -24.30 70.42 -27.02
N ASN A 992 -23.70 70.26 -25.84
CA ASN A 992 -23.73 71.23 -24.76
C ASN A 992 -22.59 72.26 -24.88
N GLU A 993 -22.89 73.40 -25.50
CA GLU A 993 -21.97 74.53 -25.65
C GLU A 993 -21.50 75.15 -24.32
N ALA A 994 -22.30 75.09 -23.25
CA ALA A 994 -21.90 75.64 -21.96
C ALA A 994 -20.81 74.79 -21.30
N LEU A 995 -21.01 73.46 -21.29
CA LEU A 995 -20.05 72.50 -20.74
C LEU A 995 -18.69 72.58 -21.45
N LYS A 996 -18.70 72.71 -22.78
CA LYS A 996 -17.46 72.86 -23.57
C LYS A 996 -16.67 74.12 -23.20
N LYS A 997 -17.37 75.23 -22.95
CA LYS A 997 -16.74 76.48 -22.54
C LYS A 997 -16.14 76.38 -21.14
N ASP A 998 -16.84 75.73 -20.21
CA ASP A 998 -16.34 75.53 -18.84
C ASP A 998 -15.15 74.57 -18.84
N PHE A 999 -15.22 73.47 -19.59
CA PHE A 999 -14.11 72.53 -19.78
C PHE A 999 -12.83 73.22 -20.27
N ILE A 1000 -12.93 74.07 -21.30
CA ILE A 1000 -11.73 74.76 -21.82
C ILE A 1000 -11.20 75.79 -20.82
N LYS A 1001 -12.09 76.51 -20.11
CA LYS A 1001 -11.66 77.45 -19.09
C LYS A 1001 -10.86 76.76 -17.99
N ASP A 1002 -11.33 75.58 -17.55
CA ASP A 1002 -10.65 74.82 -16.52
C ASP A 1002 -9.41 74.11 -17.06
N LEU A 1003 -9.39 73.66 -18.32
CA LEU A 1003 -8.18 73.15 -18.99
C LEU A 1003 -7.07 74.20 -19.02
N ILE A 1004 -7.40 75.45 -19.34
CA ILE A 1004 -6.43 76.57 -19.35
C ILE A 1004 -5.89 76.85 -17.93
N ARG A 1005 -6.74 76.72 -16.91
CA ARG A 1005 -6.37 76.88 -15.49
C ARG A 1005 -5.66 75.67 -14.89
N SER A 1006 -5.73 74.52 -15.56
CA SER A 1006 -5.27 73.25 -15.00
C SER A 1006 -3.75 73.22 -14.78
N ALA A 1007 -3.29 72.32 -13.92
CA ALA A 1007 -1.88 72.10 -13.62
C ALA A 1007 -1.15 71.19 -14.64
N ILE A 1008 -1.72 70.98 -15.84
CA ILE A 1008 -1.08 70.20 -16.92
C ILE A 1008 0.28 70.80 -17.28
N SER A 1009 1.26 69.97 -17.63
CA SER A 1009 2.59 70.39 -18.07
C SER A 1009 2.52 71.28 -19.30
N ASP A 1010 3.47 72.21 -19.42
CA ASP A 1010 3.50 73.15 -20.54
C ASP A 1010 3.69 72.44 -21.90
N GLU A 1011 4.40 71.30 -21.93
CA GLU A 1011 4.59 70.46 -23.12
C GLU A 1011 3.27 69.82 -23.59
N SER A 1012 2.56 69.12 -22.69
CA SER A 1012 1.25 68.51 -23.00
C SER A 1012 0.22 69.58 -23.43
N PHE A 1013 0.22 70.71 -22.72
CA PHE A 1013 -0.68 71.81 -23.03
C PHE A 1013 -0.44 72.39 -24.43
N GLY A 1014 0.82 72.58 -24.82
CA GLY A 1014 1.21 73.11 -26.14
C GLY A 1014 0.73 72.24 -27.30
N GLU A 1015 0.78 70.91 -27.15
CA GLU A 1015 0.30 69.96 -28.17
C GLU A 1015 -1.23 69.90 -28.24
N ILE A 1016 -1.91 69.97 -27.09
CA ILE A 1016 -3.37 69.85 -27.01
C ILE A 1016 -4.08 71.11 -27.54
N ILE A 1017 -3.56 72.30 -27.25
CA ILE A 1017 -4.22 73.58 -27.52
C ILE A 1017 -4.37 73.87 -29.03
N VAL A 1018 -3.57 73.20 -29.88
CA VAL A 1018 -3.54 73.36 -31.35
C VAL A 1018 -4.94 73.23 -31.95
N ASN A 1019 -5.71 72.23 -31.53
CA ASN A 1019 -7.01 71.92 -32.13
C ASN A 1019 -8.20 72.61 -31.46
N ILE A 1020 -7.98 73.40 -30.40
CA ILE A 1020 -9.06 74.08 -29.66
C ILE A 1020 -9.44 75.37 -30.39
N PRO A 1021 -10.66 75.54 -30.94
CA PRO A 1021 -10.98 76.67 -31.83
C PRO A 1021 -11.34 77.99 -31.11
N PHE A 1022 -11.21 78.07 -29.78
CA PHE A 1022 -11.71 79.20 -29.00
C PHE A 1022 -10.66 80.29 -28.82
N ALA A 1023 -11.07 81.54 -29.03
CA ALA A 1023 -10.24 82.71 -28.80
C ALA A 1023 -10.92 83.68 -27.84
N TYR A 1024 -10.16 84.24 -26.89
CA TYR A 1024 -10.69 85.00 -25.77
C TYR A 1024 -10.25 86.46 -25.84
N LYS A 1025 -11.23 87.38 -25.74
CA LYS A 1025 -11.00 88.84 -25.65
C LYS A 1025 -10.67 89.29 -24.23
N ASN A 1026 -10.94 88.46 -23.22
CA ASN A 1026 -10.61 88.76 -21.84
C ASN A 1026 -10.03 87.54 -21.13
N MET A 1027 -8.73 87.58 -20.85
CA MET A 1027 -7.97 86.54 -20.15
C MET A 1027 -7.88 86.77 -18.64
N THR A 1028 -8.35 87.93 -18.13
CA THR A 1028 -8.31 88.23 -16.68
C THR A 1028 -9.08 87.21 -15.85
N ASP A 1029 -10.12 86.62 -16.45
CA ASP A 1029 -11.00 85.67 -15.79
C ASP A 1029 -10.33 84.31 -15.59
N PHE A 1030 -9.13 84.06 -16.14
CA PHE A 1030 -8.48 82.75 -16.15
C PHE A 1030 -7.42 82.54 -15.05
N GLY A 1031 -7.21 83.49 -14.13
CA GLY A 1031 -6.38 83.27 -12.93
C GLY A 1031 -4.87 83.34 -13.16
N GLU A 1032 -4.11 82.45 -12.50
CA GLU A 1032 -2.66 82.31 -12.66
C GLU A 1032 -2.36 81.27 -13.76
N ILE A 1033 -1.57 81.67 -14.76
CA ILE A 1033 -1.16 80.84 -15.91
C ILE A 1033 0.37 80.94 -15.99
N SER A 1034 1.05 79.87 -16.39
CA SER A 1034 2.52 79.91 -16.60
C SER A 1034 2.89 80.76 -17.83
N ASP A 1035 4.09 81.34 -17.83
CA ASP A 1035 4.61 82.09 -18.98
C ASP A 1035 4.59 81.24 -20.27
N LEU A 1036 4.96 79.96 -20.17
CA LEU A 1036 5.01 79.04 -21.32
C LEU A 1036 3.61 78.68 -21.86
N LYS A 1037 2.60 78.48 -20.99
CA LYS A 1037 1.20 78.31 -21.42
C LYS A 1037 0.66 79.57 -22.08
N MET A 1038 0.95 80.72 -21.50
CA MET A 1038 0.53 82.00 -22.06
C MET A 1038 1.17 82.23 -23.44
N GLN A 1039 2.46 81.90 -23.60
CA GLN A 1039 3.15 81.94 -24.88
C GLN A 1039 2.47 81.03 -25.91
N SER A 1040 2.14 79.78 -25.56
CA SER A 1040 1.44 78.83 -26.44
C SER A 1040 0.06 79.35 -26.86
N LEU A 1041 -0.70 79.94 -25.93
CA LEU A 1041 -2.01 80.54 -26.22
C LEU A 1041 -1.91 81.73 -27.19
N ILE A 1042 -0.85 82.53 -27.09
CA ILE A 1042 -0.58 83.64 -28.00
C ILE A 1042 -0.18 83.12 -29.39
N GLU A 1043 0.73 82.16 -29.44
CA GLU A 1043 1.24 81.56 -30.69
C GLU A 1043 0.11 80.97 -31.54
N PHE A 1044 -0.79 80.19 -30.92
CA PHE A 1044 -1.97 79.61 -31.58
C PHE A 1044 -3.16 80.57 -31.69
N LYS A 1045 -2.97 81.89 -31.47
CA LYS A 1045 -4.01 82.93 -31.60
C LYS A 1045 -5.27 82.68 -30.75
N ARG A 1046 -5.11 82.10 -29.56
CA ARG A 1046 -6.19 81.90 -28.58
C ARG A 1046 -6.39 83.12 -27.69
N VAL A 1047 -5.38 83.98 -27.58
CA VAL A 1047 -5.49 85.31 -26.97
C VAL A 1047 -5.71 86.35 -28.06
N LEU A 1048 -6.88 86.98 -28.09
CA LEU A 1048 -7.16 88.09 -29.01
C LEU A 1048 -6.53 89.37 -28.47
N LEU A 1049 -6.04 90.22 -29.37
CA LEU A 1049 -5.59 91.55 -28.96
C LEU A 1049 -6.80 92.41 -28.59
N SER A 1050 -6.82 92.88 -27.35
CA SER A 1050 -7.85 93.77 -26.79
C SER A 1050 -7.22 94.62 -25.70
N ALA A 1051 -7.79 95.79 -25.40
CA ALA A 1051 -7.27 96.66 -24.34
C ALA A 1051 -7.15 95.94 -22.98
N THR A 1052 -8.07 95.01 -22.69
CA THR A 1052 -8.07 94.19 -21.48
C THR A 1052 -6.93 93.17 -21.48
N ASN A 1053 -6.75 92.40 -22.56
CA ASN A 1053 -5.67 91.41 -22.66
C ASN A 1053 -4.29 92.07 -22.73
N TYR A 1054 -4.19 93.22 -23.39
CA TYR A 1054 -2.97 94.03 -23.45
C TYR A 1054 -2.52 94.45 -22.05
N ARG A 1055 -3.42 95.03 -21.24
CA ARG A 1055 -3.13 95.39 -19.84
C ARG A 1055 -2.77 94.17 -19.00
N PHE A 1056 -3.53 93.08 -19.13
CA PHE A 1056 -3.28 91.85 -18.38
C PHE A 1056 -1.89 91.24 -18.68
N ILE A 1057 -1.51 91.13 -19.95
CA ILE A 1057 -0.19 90.63 -20.36
C ILE A 1057 0.91 91.60 -19.97
N LYS A 1058 0.68 92.92 -20.09
CA LYS A 1058 1.65 93.94 -19.66
C LYS A 1058 1.95 93.85 -18.16
N GLU A 1059 0.94 93.62 -17.32
CA GLU A 1059 1.10 93.53 -15.87
C GLU A 1059 1.67 92.18 -15.40
N LYS A 1060 1.16 91.04 -15.92
CA LYS A 1060 1.54 89.71 -15.44
C LYS A 1060 2.59 88.99 -16.28
N PHE A 1061 2.64 89.21 -17.60
CA PHE A 1061 3.46 88.46 -18.58
C PHE A 1061 4.31 89.41 -19.43
N ARG A 1062 4.99 90.35 -18.77
CA ARG A 1062 5.63 91.50 -19.44
C ARG A 1062 6.56 91.13 -20.60
N ASN A 1063 7.27 90.01 -20.49
CA ASN A 1063 8.19 89.52 -21.52
C ASN A 1063 7.47 89.01 -22.79
N LEU A 1064 6.21 88.63 -22.70
CA LEU A 1064 5.39 88.14 -23.80
C LEU A 1064 4.56 89.25 -24.47
N LEU A 1065 4.58 90.48 -23.92
CA LEU A 1065 3.83 91.60 -24.48
C LEU A 1065 4.26 91.89 -25.92
N ILE A 1066 5.56 91.96 -26.18
CA ILE A 1066 6.06 92.17 -27.54
C ILE A 1066 5.66 91.02 -28.46
N PHE A 1067 5.68 89.77 -27.98
CA PHE A 1067 5.28 88.60 -28.76
C PHE A 1067 3.78 88.63 -29.13
N LEU A 1068 2.90 89.05 -28.21
CA LEU A 1068 1.48 89.28 -28.49
C LEU A 1068 1.29 90.31 -29.61
N LEU A 1069 2.04 91.41 -29.55
CA LEU A 1069 1.99 92.47 -30.55
C LEU A 1069 2.54 92.01 -31.89
N GLU A 1070 3.60 91.21 -31.92
CA GLU A 1070 4.16 90.64 -33.14
C GLU A 1070 3.17 89.70 -33.85
N VAL A 1071 2.50 88.83 -33.09
CA VAL A 1071 1.49 87.91 -33.63
C VAL A 1071 0.22 88.63 -34.13
N ASN A 1072 -0.15 89.75 -33.49
CA ASN A 1072 -1.37 90.52 -33.80
C ASN A 1072 -1.08 91.93 -34.34
N ILE A 1073 0.04 92.11 -35.05
CA ILE A 1073 0.55 93.44 -35.43
C ILE A 1073 -0.41 94.24 -36.30
N ALA A 1074 -1.21 93.58 -37.14
CA ALA A 1074 -2.18 94.24 -38.00
C ALA A 1074 -3.28 94.92 -37.18
N ASP A 1075 -3.83 94.22 -36.19
CA ASP A 1075 -4.88 94.72 -35.31
C ASP A 1075 -4.34 95.82 -34.39
N PHE A 1076 -3.11 95.64 -33.88
CA PHE A 1076 -2.47 96.63 -33.02
C PHE A 1076 -2.28 97.98 -33.70
N VAL A 1077 -1.79 97.99 -34.94
CA VAL A 1077 -1.53 99.22 -35.70
C VAL A 1077 -2.83 99.96 -36.06
N MET A 1078 -3.95 99.24 -36.22
CA MET A 1078 -5.26 99.86 -36.50
C MET A 1078 -5.85 100.56 -35.27
N GLU A 1079 -5.69 99.98 -34.08
CA GLU A 1079 -6.31 100.48 -32.84
C GLU A 1079 -5.28 101.02 -31.83
N ILE A 1080 -4.19 101.60 -32.31
CA ILE A 1080 -3.03 101.95 -31.47
C ILE A 1080 -3.38 102.90 -30.31
N GLU A 1081 -4.29 103.85 -30.54
CA GLU A 1081 -4.76 104.82 -29.55
C GLU A 1081 -5.47 104.17 -28.35
N SER A 1082 -5.94 102.94 -28.51
CA SER A 1082 -6.63 102.19 -27.45
C SER A 1082 -5.67 101.51 -26.45
N PHE A 1083 -4.35 101.52 -26.73
CA PHE A 1083 -3.33 100.85 -25.94
C PHE A 1083 -2.35 101.84 -25.30
N GLU A 1084 -2.01 101.62 -24.03
CA GLU A 1084 -1.05 102.45 -23.30
C GLU A 1084 0.39 102.08 -23.68
N LEU A 1085 1.05 102.96 -24.43
CA LEU A 1085 2.45 102.84 -24.82
C LEU A 1085 3.37 103.49 -23.79
N GLU A 1086 4.46 102.80 -23.45
CA GLU A 1086 5.53 103.32 -22.60
C GLU A 1086 6.84 103.34 -23.38
N SER A 1087 7.77 104.21 -22.98
CA SER A 1087 9.08 104.35 -23.62
C SER A 1087 9.80 103.02 -23.81
N ARG A 1088 9.73 102.11 -22.83
CA ARG A 1088 10.34 100.78 -22.95
C ARG A 1088 9.71 99.91 -24.03
N ILE A 1089 8.37 99.91 -24.15
CA ILE A 1089 7.65 99.12 -25.16
C ILE A 1089 8.01 99.65 -26.55
N ILE A 1090 8.17 100.97 -26.70
CA ILE A 1090 8.63 101.59 -27.94
C ILE A 1090 10.03 101.12 -28.32
N VAL A 1091 10.97 101.00 -27.36
CA VAL A 1091 12.30 100.43 -27.62
C VAL A 1091 12.20 98.98 -28.09
N GLU A 1092 11.38 98.15 -27.43
CA GLU A 1092 11.18 96.74 -27.80
C GLU A 1092 10.53 96.61 -29.20
N ILE A 1093 9.58 97.49 -29.55
CA ILE A 1093 8.99 97.56 -30.90
C ILE A 1093 10.02 98.00 -31.95
N LEU A 1094 10.80 99.05 -31.68
CA LEU A 1094 11.79 99.57 -32.61
C LEU A 1094 12.93 98.57 -32.86
N SER A 1095 13.28 97.77 -31.84
CA SER A 1095 14.29 96.71 -31.93
C SER A 1095 13.78 95.38 -32.50
N SER A 1096 12.46 95.13 -32.52
CA SER A 1096 11.86 93.92 -33.10
C SER A 1096 12.23 93.73 -34.57
N LYS A 1097 12.55 92.49 -34.96
CA LYS A 1097 12.82 92.11 -36.36
C LYS A 1097 11.57 91.67 -37.11
N VAL A 1098 10.48 91.35 -36.40
CA VAL A 1098 9.23 90.85 -36.97
C VAL A 1098 8.36 92.02 -37.47
N ILE A 1099 8.34 93.12 -36.72
CA ILE A 1099 7.55 94.30 -37.07
C ILE A 1099 8.23 95.03 -38.24
N SER A 1100 7.48 95.24 -39.32
CA SER A 1100 8.02 95.89 -40.52
C SER A 1100 8.32 97.38 -40.29
N PRO A 1101 9.26 97.99 -41.04
CA PRO A 1101 9.55 99.42 -40.94
C PRO A 1101 8.32 100.31 -41.14
N LEU A 1102 7.39 99.94 -42.03
CA LEU A 1102 6.15 100.68 -42.27
C LEU A 1102 5.21 100.67 -41.05
N GLN A 1103 5.14 99.54 -40.34
CA GLN A 1103 4.36 99.44 -39.11
C GLN A 1103 5.01 100.24 -37.97
N LYS A 1104 6.35 100.19 -37.85
CA LYS A 1104 7.09 101.02 -36.88
C LYS A 1104 6.86 102.51 -37.12
N LEU A 1105 6.88 102.97 -38.38
CA LEU A 1105 6.58 104.37 -38.71
C LEU A 1105 5.18 104.78 -38.23
N LYS A 1106 4.16 103.97 -38.53
CA LYS A 1106 2.79 104.23 -38.06
C LYS A 1106 2.69 104.24 -36.54
N ILE A 1107 3.45 103.40 -35.84
CA ILE A 1107 3.47 103.38 -34.37
C ILE A 1107 4.08 104.67 -33.82
N VAL A 1108 5.23 105.08 -34.37
CA VAL A 1108 5.92 106.31 -33.97
C VAL A 1108 5.06 107.55 -34.24
N GLU A 1109 4.43 107.66 -35.42
CA GLU A 1109 3.59 108.83 -35.77
C GLU A 1109 2.36 108.99 -34.88
N ASN A 1110 1.84 107.90 -34.31
CA ASN A 1110 0.68 107.92 -33.42
C ASN A 1110 1.06 107.90 -31.92
N THR A 1111 2.35 108.00 -31.59
CA THR A 1111 2.84 108.08 -30.21
C THR A 1111 3.14 109.54 -29.84
N SER A 1112 2.79 109.97 -28.63
CA SER A 1112 3.08 111.35 -28.20
C SER A 1112 4.58 111.62 -28.03
N ASP A 1113 5.00 112.84 -28.36
CA ASP A 1113 6.39 113.28 -28.23
C ASP A 1113 6.93 113.15 -26.80
N GLU A 1114 6.07 113.25 -25.78
CA GLU A 1114 6.43 113.05 -24.37
C GLU A 1114 6.97 111.64 -24.12
N ILE A 1115 6.33 110.61 -24.69
CA ILE A 1115 6.76 109.20 -24.54
C ILE A 1115 8.01 108.93 -25.36
N LEU A 1116 8.11 109.53 -26.56
CA LEU A 1116 9.25 109.39 -27.46
C LEU A 1116 10.53 110.08 -26.93
N SER A 1117 10.37 111.12 -26.11
CA SER A 1117 11.48 111.85 -25.48
C SER A 1117 11.78 111.44 -24.03
N ALA A 1118 10.93 110.62 -23.42
CA ALA A 1118 11.02 110.27 -22.00
C ALA A 1118 12.25 109.45 -21.59
N SER A 1119 12.98 108.83 -22.53
CA SER A 1119 14.23 108.12 -22.23
C SER A 1119 15.29 108.30 -23.31
N THR A 1120 16.55 108.34 -22.90
CA THR A 1120 17.72 108.41 -23.80
C THR A 1120 17.81 107.19 -24.70
N GLU A 1121 17.40 106.01 -24.22
CA GLU A 1121 17.37 104.77 -25.00
C GLU A 1121 16.37 104.84 -26.17
N VAL A 1122 15.15 105.36 -25.93
CA VAL A 1122 14.19 105.61 -27.02
C VAL A 1122 14.77 106.60 -28.00
N LEU A 1123 15.34 107.72 -27.56
CA LEU A 1123 15.91 108.73 -28.45
C LEU A 1123 17.04 108.18 -29.32
N VAL A 1124 17.87 107.28 -28.79
CA VAL A 1124 18.95 106.64 -29.55
C VAL A 1124 18.39 105.69 -30.61
N GLU A 1125 17.48 104.77 -30.25
CA GLU A 1125 16.91 103.82 -31.22
C GLU A 1125 15.98 104.49 -32.23
N LEU A 1126 15.18 105.46 -31.77
CA LEU A 1126 14.35 106.31 -32.63
C LEU A 1126 15.22 107.15 -33.57
N GLY A 1127 16.32 107.73 -33.08
CA GLY A 1127 17.26 108.50 -33.89
C GLY A 1127 17.93 107.66 -34.98
N LYS A 1128 18.34 106.43 -34.65
CA LYS A 1128 18.83 105.46 -35.65
C LYS A 1128 17.75 105.15 -36.68
N PHE A 1129 16.53 104.83 -36.24
CA PHE A 1129 15.42 104.49 -37.13
C PHE A 1129 15.04 105.64 -38.06
N LEU A 1130 14.94 106.87 -37.53
CA LEU A 1130 14.58 108.08 -38.26
C LEU A 1130 15.69 108.61 -39.17
N SER A 1131 16.96 108.27 -38.90
CA SER A 1131 18.06 108.62 -39.81
C SER A 1131 17.94 107.98 -41.21
N VAL A 1132 17.12 106.93 -41.31
CA VAL A 1132 16.84 106.21 -42.57
C VAL A 1132 15.39 106.37 -43.01
N ASN A 1133 14.44 106.47 -42.06
CA ASN A 1133 13.01 106.52 -42.34
C ASN A 1133 12.40 107.85 -41.87
N LYS A 1134 11.83 108.63 -42.78
CA LYS A 1134 11.28 109.96 -42.47
C LYS A 1134 9.83 109.86 -41.99
N ILE A 1135 9.50 110.52 -40.87
CA ILE A 1135 8.11 110.76 -40.42
C ILE A 1135 7.63 112.13 -40.92
N ASN A 1136 6.32 112.27 -41.11
CA ASN A 1136 5.76 113.48 -41.71
C ASN A 1136 5.74 114.68 -40.75
N ASN A 1137 5.41 114.44 -39.49
CA ASN A 1137 5.26 115.47 -38.47
C ASN A 1137 6.17 115.15 -37.28
N ILE A 1138 7.21 115.97 -37.08
CA ILE A 1138 8.09 115.89 -35.92
C ILE A 1138 8.11 117.25 -35.23
N SER A 1139 7.99 117.31 -33.90
CA SER A 1139 8.17 118.59 -33.20
C SER A 1139 9.64 119.00 -33.19
N PHE A 1140 9.86 120.32 -33.14
CA PHE A 1140 11.20 120.86 -33.01
C PHE A 1140 11.89 120.40 -31.71
N ILE A 1141 11.13 120.22 -30.64
CA ILE A 1141 11.64 119.77 -29.33
C ILE A 1141 12.18 118.35 -29.45
N LEU A 1142 11.39 117.41 -29.98
CA LEU A 1142 11.80 116.02 -30.15
C LEU A 1142 12.99 115.92 -31.12
N LEU A 1143 12.94 116.62 -32.26
CA LEU A 1143 14.04 116.66 -33.23
C LEU A 1143 15.34 117.20 -32.61
N SER A 1144 15.25 118.29 -31.83
CA SER A 1144 16.38 118.86 -31.11
C SER A 1144 16.97 117.86 -30.10
N GLN A 1145 16.13 117.15 -29.35
CA GLN A 1145 16.57 116.14 -28.38
C GLN A 1145 17.18 114.90 -29.06
N LEU A 1146 16.66 114.48 -30.22
CA LEU A 1146 17.24 113.40 -31.02
C LEU A 1146 18.65 113.75 -31.52
N ILE A 1147 18.84 114.98 -31.99
CA ILE A 1147 20.15 115.46 -32.45
C ILE A 1147 21.14 115.56 -31.27
N GLU A 1148 20.67 115.99 -30.10
CA GLU A 1148 21.52 116.11 -28.91
C GLU A 1148 21.97 114.76 -28.36
N ASN A 1149 21.10 113.75 -28.39
CA ASN A 1149 21.38 112.41 -27.86
C ASN A 1149 21.93 111.43 -28.91
N ALA A 1150 22.02 111.81 -30.19
CA ALA A 1150 22.63 110.97 -31.22
C ALA A 1150 24.14 110.83 -31.00
N LEU A 1151 24.62 109.59 -30.85
CA LEU A 1151 26.01 109.28 -30.48
C LEU A 1151 27.03 109.57 -31.59
N LEU A 1152 26.61 109.55 -32.86
CA LEU A 1152 27.48 109.77 -34.02
C LEU A 1152 27.10 111.07 -34.71
N ASP A 1153 28.08 111.93 -34.98
CA ASP A 1153 27.84 113.19 -35.71
C ASP A 1153 27.31 112.94 -37.12
N SER A 1154 27.64 111.80 -37.75
CA SER A 1154 27.05 111.41 -39.04
C SER A 1154 25.53 111.21 -38.96
N LEU A 1155 25.01 110.64 -37.85
CA LEU A 1155 23.57 110.49 -37.63
C LEU A 1155 22.90 111.83 -37.36
N LYS A 1156 23.55 112.72 -36.59
CA LYS A 1156 23.07 114.09 -36.36
C LYS A 1156 22.91 114.84 -37.68
N ILE A 1157 23.93 114.77 -38.54
CA ILE A 1157 23.93 115.45 -39.83
C ILE A 1157 22.88 114.85 -40.77
N GLU A 1158 22.67 113.53 -40.76
CA GLU A 1158 21.64 112.90 -41.58
C GLU A 1158 20.21 113.28 -41.11
N LEU A 1159 19.96 113.31 -39.80
CA LEU A 1159 18.69 113.81 -39.24
C LEU A 1159 18.45 115.27 -39.63
N ILE A 1160 19.47 116.13 -39.55
CA ILE A 1160 19.35 117.53 -39.98
C ILE A 1160 19.08 117.63 -41.48
N ASN A 1161 19.77 116.84 -42.30
CA ASN A 1161 19.54 116.81 -43.75
C ASN A 1161 18.11 116.40 -44.09
N GLN A 1162 17.57 115.37 -43.43
CA GLN A 1162 16.21 114.89 -43.68
C GLN A 1162 15.12 115.91 -43.30
N TYR A 1163 15.33 116.66 -42.22
CA TYR A 1163 14.39 117.66 -41.70
C TYR A 1163 14.85 119.10 -41.96
N PHE A 1164 15.78 119.32 -42.90
CA PHE A 1164 16.43 120.62 -43.09
C PHE A 1164 15.43 121.76 -43.34
N SER A 1165 14.44 121.53 -44.22
CA SER A 1165 13.40 122.53 -44.51
C SER A 1165 12.54 122.89 -43.30
N PHE A 1166 12.35 121.97 -42.36
CA PHE A 1166 11.63 122.22 -41.12
C PHE A 1166 12.51 123.01 -40.14
N ILE A 1167 13.79 122.64 -40.03
CA ILE A 1167 14.78 123.30 -39.17
C ILE A 1167 15.06 124.74 -39.63
N GLU A 1168 15.20 124.96 -40.95
CA GLU A 1168 15.48 126.25 -41.58
C GLU A 1168 14.44 127.31 -41.20
N ASN A 1169 13.15 126.94 -41.23
CA ASN A 1169 12.04 127.85 -40.94
C ASN A 1169 11.86 128.19 -39.46
N ILE A 1170 12.45 127.43 -38.54
CA ILE A 1170 12.21 127.56 -37.09
C ILE A 1170 13.41 128.19 -36.39
N ASN A 1171 14.56 127.51 -36.38
CA ASN A 1171 15.76 127.98 -35.69
C ASN A 1171 16.99 127.19 -36.15
N LEU A 1172 17.46 127.49 -37.37
CA LEU A 1172 18.60 126.83 -38.00
C LEU A 1172 19.89 126.94 -37.18
N CYS A 1173 20.15 128.12 -36.61
CA CYS A 1173 21.38 128.40 -35.88
C CYS A 1173 21.51 127.56 -34.60
N SER A 1174 20.43 127.43 -33.83
CA SER A 1174 20.48 126.69 -32.55
C SER A 1174 20.75 125.20 -32.74
N ILE A 1175 20.31 124.60 -33.86
CA ILE A 1175 20.58 123.18 -34.17
C ILE A 1175 22.00 122.99 -34.73
N ILE A 1176 22.47 123.90 -35.59
CA ILE A 1176 23.81 123.80 -36.18
C ILE A 1176 24.92 124.02 -35.14
N GLU A 1177 24.65 124.84 -34.12
CA GLU A 1177 25.57 125.01 -32.99
C GLU A 1177 25.82 123.72 -32.21
N LYS A 1178 24.90 122.76 -32.27
CA LYS A 1178 25.04 121.45 -31.61
C LYS A 1178 25.95 120.47 -32.35
N ILE A 1179 26.47 120.84 -33.53
CA ILE A 1179 27.48 120.05 -34.26
C ILE A 1179 28.82 120.77 -34.18
N ASP A 1180 29.80 120.16 -33.51
CA ASP A 1180 31.07 120.80 -33.17
C ASP A 1180 31.80 121.44 -34.36
N GLU A 1181 31.91 120.76 -35.50
CA GLU A 1181 32.61 121.34 -36.66
C GLU A 1181 31.80 122.43 -37.37
N PHE A 1182 30.47 122.30 -37.46
CA PHE A 1182 29.60 123.27 -38.13
C PHE A 1182 29.23 124.46 -37.23
N SER A 1183 29.32 124.33 -35.90
CA SER A 1183 29.14 125.43 -34.93
C SER A 1183 30.10 126.61 -35.18
N LYS A 1184 31.26 126.33 -35.79
CA LYS A 1184 32.23 127.36 -36.19
C LYS A 1184 31.65 128.32 -37.23
N LEU A 1185 30.64 127.89 -38.02
CA LEU A 1185 29.94 128.74 -38.99
C LEU A 1185 29.15 129.87 -38.32
N THR A 1186 28.40 129.59 -37.24
CA THR A 1186 27.63 130.63 -36.54
C THR A 1186 28.53 131.64 -35.82
N ARG A 1187 29.77 131.23 -35.50
CA ARG A 1187 30.82 132.08 -34.91
C ARG A 1187 31.66 132.84 -35.94
N GLY A 1188 31.30 132.79 -37.23
CA GLY A 1188 31.99 133.51 -38.32
C GLY A 1188 33.40 133.01 -38.62
N LYS A 1189 33.76 131.79 -38.20
CA LYS A 1189 35.07 131.16 -38.48
C LYS A 1189 34.98 130.26 -39.72
N TYR A 1190 36.13 129.87 -40.27
CA TYR A 1190 36.24 129.00 -41.45
C TYR A 1190 36.43 127.53 -41.05
N PRO A 1191 35.36 126.73 -40.81
CA PRO A 1191 35.54 125.31 -40.50
C PRO A 1191 35.99 124.53 -41.72
N LYS A 1192 36.80 123.50 -41.45
CA LYS A 1192 37.17 122.46 -42.40
C LYS A 1192 36.40 121.22 -42.01
N VAL A 1193 35.48 120.79 -42.87
CA VAL A 1193 34.66 119.59 -42.66
C VAL A 1193 35.06 118.50 -43.62
N ILE A 1194 34.96 117.24 -43.18
CA ILE A 1194 35.32 116.09 -44.01
C ILE A 1194 34.41 116.03 -45.23
N ASP A 1195 35.00 115.77 -46.38
CA ASP A 1195 34.35 115.76 -47.68
C ASP A 1195 33.61 114.43 -47.97
N ASN A 1196 32.54 114.17 -47.21
CA ASN A 1196 31.65 113.01 -47.40
C ASN A 1196 30.26 113.42 -47.92
N GLU A 1197 29.50 112.47 -48.44
CA GLU A 1197 28.21 112.73 -49.11
C GLU A 1197 27.15 113.35 -48.18
N VAL A 1198 27.14 112.93 -46.92
CA VAL A 1198 26.24 113.42 -45.86
C VAL A 1198 26.54 114.90 -45.54
N ASN A 1199 27.81 115.25 -45.37
CA ASN A 1199 28.26 116.62 -45.14
C ASN A 1199 28.07 117.48 -46.39
N ARG A 1200 28.30 116.96 -47.60
CA ARG A 1200 28.02 117.69 -48.85
C ARG A 1200 26.56 118.07 -48.98
N ARG A 1201 25.63 117.17 -48.61
CA ARG A 1201 24.19 117.48 -48.59
C ARG A 1201 23.88 118.59 -47.59
N LEU A 1202 24.45 118.54 -46.38
CA LEU A 1202 24.25 119.61 -45.40
C LEU A 1202 24.87 120.93 -45.86
N ILE A 1203 26.06 120.90 -46.44
CA ILE A 1203 26.72 122.07 -47.02
C ILE A 1203 25.85 122.68 -48.12
N ALA A 1204 25.34 121.87 -49.06
CA ALA A 1204 24.48 122.35 -50.14
C ALA A 1204 23.17 122.97 -49.60
N ASN A 1205 22.60 122.39 -48.54
CA ASN A 1205 21.44 122.94 -47.85
C ASN A 1205 21.77 124.29 -47.16
N LEU A 1206 22.99 124.44 -46.66
CA LEU A 1206 23.48 125.67 -46.00
C LEU A 1206 24.04 126.73 -46.96
N GLU A 1207 24.33 126.35 -48.20
CA GLU A 1207 24.69 127.27 -49.27
C GLU A 1207 23.46 128.13 -49.58
N ARG A 1208 23.60 129.44 -49.33
CA ARG A 1208 22.58 130.54 -49.43
C ARG A 1208 22.04 131.07 -48.10
N THR A 1209 22.19 130.35 -46.99
CA THR A 1209 21.81 130.84 -45.65
C THR A 1209 23.03 131.21 -44.81
N LEU A 1210 23.87 130.22 -44.47
CA LEU A 1210 25.03 130.38 -43.60
C LEU A 1210 26.37 130.33 -44.34
N ILE A 1211 26.45 129.66 -45.48
CA ILE A 1211 27.68 129.48 -46.26
C ILE A 1211 27.64 130.36 -47.51
N SER A 1212 28.68 131.18 -47.69
CA SER A 1212 28.83 132.09 -48.83
C SER A 1212 29.61 131.46 -49.98
N LYS A 1213 30.68 130.74 -49.67
CA LYS A 1213 31.52 130.01 -50.62
C LYS A 1213 32.12 128.79 -49.94
N THR A 1214 32.46 127.79 -50.74
CA THR A 1214 33.19 126.61 -50.28
C THR A 1214 34.50 126.50 -51.05
N LYS A 1215 35.59 126.24 -50.33
CA LYS A 1215 36.92 126.04 -50.91
C LYS A 1215 37.33 124.60 -50.67
N ARG A 1216 37.38 123.83 -51.75
CA ARG A 1216 37.76 122.42 -51.70
C ARG A 1216 39.26 122.28 -51.90
N SER A 1217 39.94 121.73 -50.90
CA SER A 1217 41.36 121.40 -51.00
C SER A 1217 41.48 120.01 -51.63
N LYS A 1218 42.06 119.91 -52.84
CA LYS A 1218 42.23 118.63 -53.55
C LYS A 1218 43.20 117.68 -52.83
N ASP A 1219 44.07 118.20 -51.97
CA ASP A 1219 45.15 117.43 -51.34
C ASP A 1219 44.87 117.03 -49.88
N THR A 1220 43.79 117.53 -49.25
CA THR A 1220 43.53 117.25 -47.82
C THR A 1220 42.19 116.55 -47.52
N GLY A 1221 41.31 116.35 -48.51
CA GLY A 1221 40.02 115.66 -48.28
C GLY A 1221 39.02 116.41 -47.38
N PHE A 1222 39.24 117.71 -47.16
CA PHE A 1222 38.36 118.60 -46.40
C PHE A 1222 37.79 119.69 -47.30
N ILE A 1223 36.55 120.08 -47.03
CA ILE A 1223 35.91 121.27 -47.57
C ILE A 1223 36.01 122.37 -46.52
N GLU A 1224 36.71 123.45 -46.86
CA GLU A 1224 36.75 124.65 -46.04
C GLU A 1224 35.54 125.52 -46.37
N LEU A 1225 34.72 125.81 -45.37
CA LEU A 1225 33.47 126.54 -45.52
C LEU A 1225 33.69 128.01 -45.16
N ILE A 1226 33.27 128.92 -46.04
CA ILE A 1226 33.40 130.37 -45.87
C ILE A 1226 32.01 130.92 -45.51
N PRO A 1227 31.75 131.28 -44.24
CA PRO A 1227 30.46 131.82 -43.85
C PRO A 1227 30.24 133.24 -44.39
N TYR A 1228 28.98 133.68 -44.48
CA TYR A 1228 28.68 135.09 -44.77
C TYR A 1228 29.11 135.99 -43.60
N SER A 1229 29.69 137.16 -43.90
CA SER A 1229 30.17 138.13 -42.89
C SER A 1229 29.06 138.69 -41.98
N LYS A 1230 27.81 138.59 -42.40
CA LYS A 1230 26.60 138.54 -41.56
C LYS A 1230 25.72 137.42 -42.13
N PRO A 1231 25.30 136.43 -41.33
CA PRO A 1231 24.47 135.35 -41.84
C PRO A 1231 23.15 135.91 -42.37
N ARG A 1232 22.69 135.42 -43.53
CA ARG A 1232 21.36 135.71 -44.05
C ARG A 1232 20.41 134.75 -43.36
N ILE A 1233 19.99 135.16 -42.17
CA ILE A 1233 18.92 134.53 -41.40
C ILE A 1233 17.62 135.18 -41.84
#